data_AF-A0AAY4E1Y8-F1
#
_entry.id   AF-A0AAY4E1Y8-F1
#
_cell.length_a   1.000
_cell.length_b   1.000
_cell.length_c   1.000
_cell.angle_alpha   90.00
_cell.angle_beta   90.00
_cell.angle_gamma   90.00
#
_symmetry.space_group_name_H-M   'P 1'
#
loop_
_entity.id
_entity.type
_entity.pdbx_description
1 polymer ?
#
loop_
_entity_poly.entity_id
_entity_poly.type
_entity_poly.pdbx_seq_one_letter_code
_entity_poly.pdbx_strand_id
1 'polypeptide(L)'
;MPSLPNDGEDQEKSPMNLPSALAYQNGVKRKVRTKKKKGTITANVVGTKYEIVRTVIGEMAFLKTRDEDETANFIWNDSAVQHEKIAELRNYQRINHFPGMGEICRKDCLARNMGKMIKNQPQEYNFSPKTWIFPAEYTQFQNYVKELRRKRKQKTFIVKPANGAMGHGISLIRNCEKLPAQDHFIVQEYLDKPFLMEGYKFDLRIYILVTSCDPLRIFLYNDGLVRMGTEKYHAPNESNLNQLYMHLTNYSVNKHNENFERDETADKGSKRSIGWFTEFLRTNDYDVAKFWGDVSELVVKTLIVAEPHVLHAYRMCRPGQPPGSDSVCFEVLGFDIILDRKLKPWLLEINRAPSFGTDQKIDYDVKKGVLLNALKLLNIRASDKKRNLAQQKAEAQRRLYGQGSMKKLSAGSSEWEKQRHTLERRKEELKERLVQVRKQISREEHEKRHLGNYRRIYPPDDKLLLEKYESLLSAAFETFLAGRAASLQKEMNNPLKRMKEEDILDLLEQCELDDEKLMGKSARQRGSKTLTSMPESAHVPRRQKDFSSSSSSCNNSSSSASENDDDDEQKDDFRQTKTVSYSLGESKHKSSERSSRVLGKPPLKSIKAGPSASPVLSGPIRRSISCPRSISSLTAQSPTNEPRAGAAKSPTLATNTAAAALMRPNTVSRSHSLSRSGSAYRVPHSSSLGTIHSNMGESLLNLRTKEEEAELTQQTLATLSEMRIRFPGRSEEEAEMILDEILDNWKYHKPKVASYWLVKLDSTKQRKVVDIVRTNLRSVLQRVWREPDVESLHLYRLFNRIFNRLLWSHGQGLWNCFSNSGSSWESSFGRSSEVVTVQELQCCRRVVQLCKDCLLVVYKFVQDSRGSLTGLSPEWDDTRYLLPVTSQFIIKWPSASFGRVSSAGPRSRNLFTARMGQF
;
A
#
# COMPACT_ATOMS: atom_id res chain seq x y z
N MET A 1 9.26 43.83 -59.16
CA MET A 1 9.39 45.10 -59.88
C MET A 1 8.10 45.32 -60.65
N PRO A 2 7.24 46.28 -60.27
CA PRO A 2 7.18 47.02 -58.99
C PRO A 2 6.62 46.05 -57.87
N SER A 3 5.81 46.36 -56.86
CA SER A 3 5.22 47.60 -56.32
C SER A 3 4.96 47.48 -54.80
N LEU A 4 5.07 48.63 -54.13
CA LEU A 4 4.43 49.13 -52.89
C LEU A 4 4.11 50.63 -53.18
N PRO A 5 3.56 51.50 -52.31
CA PRO A 5 3.21 51.42 -50.87
C PRO A 5 1.66 51.66 -50.66
N ASN A 6 1.04 52.44 -49.75
CA ASN A 6 1.48 53.39 -48.71
C ASN A 6 0.42 53.62 -47.60
N ASP A 7 0.91 53.71 -46.36
CA ASP A 7 0.51 54.31 -45.04
C ASP A 7 -0.83 55.05 -44.78
N GLY A 8 -1.07 55.33 -43.48
CA GLY A 8 -2.18 56.12 -42.88
C GLY A 8 -3.05 55.25 -41.95
N GLU A 9 -2.70 54.98 -40.70
CA GLU A 9 -2.64 55.83 -39.49
C GLU A 9 -3.98 56.28 -38.88
N ASP A 10 -4.05 56.07 -37.55
CA ASP A 10 -4.76 56.80 -36.48
C ASP A 10 -6.26 56.65 -36.08
N GLN A 11 -6.38 56.18 -34.83
CA GLN A 11 -7.25 56.62 -33.72
C GLN A 11 -8.70 56.13 -33.54
N GLU A 12 -8.99 55.86 -32.26
CA GLU A 12 -10.28 55.44 -31.70
C GLU A 12 -11.23 56.63 -31.48
N LYS A 13 -12.55 56.39 -31.54
CA LYS A 13 -13.49 56.67 -30.42
C LYS A 13 -14.92 56.13 -30.64
N SER A 14 -15.65 56.05 -29.54
CA SER A 14 -16.93 55.34 -29.37
C SER A 14 -18.17 56.19 -29.73
N PRO A 15 -19.28 55.51 -30.08
CA PRO A 15 -20.62 55.84 -29.57
C PRO A 15 -21.14 54.69 -28.68
N MET A 16 -21.71 54.90 -27.49
CA MET A 16 -22.93 55.64 -27.11
C MET A 16 -24.25 54.94 -27.47
N ASN A 17 -24.96 54.56 -26.41
CA ASN A 17 -26.37 54.14 -26.33
C ASN A 17 -27.32 55.30 -26.77
N LEU A 18 -28.62 55.16 -27.07
CA LEU A 18 -29.68 54.11 -27.04
C LEU A 18 -30.81 54.64 -28.03
N PRO A 19 -32.09 54.20 -28.03
CA PRO A 19 -32.72 52.87 -27.94
C PRO A 19 -33.52 52.50 -29.22
N SER A 20 -34.08 51.28 -29.26
CA SER A 20 -35.32 51.00 -30.03
C SER A 20 -36.18 49.92 -29.36
N ALA A 21 -37.44 49.83 -29.77
CA ALA A 21 -38.56 49.27 -29.01
C ALA A 21 -38.58 47.74 -28.82
N LEU A 22 -39.40 47.31 -27.85
CA LEU A 22 -39.65 45.92 -27.48
C LEU A 22 -40.51 45.18 -28.52
N ALA A 23 -40.18 43.91 -28.78
CA ALA A 23 -41.10 42.93 -29.35
C ALA A 23 -41.03 41.63 -28.51
N TYR A 24 -42.15 41.24 -27.89
CA TYR A 24 -42.24 40.04 -27.07
C TYR A 24 -42.44 38.79 -27.96
N GLN A 25 -41.55 37.80 -27.84
CA GLN A 25 -41.83 36.42 -28.26
C GLN A 25 -41.31 35.40 -27.23
N ASN A 26 -42.19 34.47 -26.84
CA ASN A 26 -41.90 33.43 -25.84
C ASN A 26 -41.08 32.28 -26.44
N GLY A 27 -39.79 32.51 -26.64
CA GLY A 27 -38.84 31.48 -27.08
C GLY A 27 -38.38 30.56 -25.93
N VAL A 28 -38.86 29.31 -25.90
CA VAL A 28 -38.39 28.29 -24.95
C VAL A 28 -36.90 28.00 -25.19
N LYS A 29 -36.03 28.57 -24.34
CA LYS A 29 -34.57 28.41 -24.43
C LYS A 29 -34.15 26.96 -24.11
N ARG A 30 -34.15 26.10 -25.14
CA ARG A 30 -33.42 24.81 -25.13
C ARG A 30 -31.99 25.09 -24.64
N LYS A 31 -31.67 24.64 -23.42
CA LYS A 31 -30.30 24.72 -22.88
C LYS A 31 -29.38 23.87 -23.74
N VAL A 32 -28.71 24.51 -24.70
CA VAL A 32 -27.61 23.91 -25.47
C VAL A 32 -26.61 23.35 -24.46
N ARG A 33 -26.45 22.03 -24.43
CA ARG A 33 -25.44 21.37 -23.61
C ARG A 33 -24.07 21.83 -24.12
N THR A 34 -23.48 22.82 -23.45
CA THR A 34 -22.06 23.12 -23.63
C THR A 34 -21.27 21.82 -23.50
N LYS A 35 -20.46 21.51 -24.53
CA LYS A 35 -19.63 20.30 -24.52
C LYS A 35 -18.77 20.36 -23.26
N LYS A 36 -19.04 19.47 -22.29
CA LYS A 36 -18.26 19.39 -21.04
C LYS A 36 -16.79 19.33 -21.43
N LYS A 37 -15.96 20.27 -20.95
CA LYS A 37 -14.51 20.20 -21.12
C LYS A 37 -14.07 18.77 -20.75
N LYS A 38 -13.40 18.06 -21.65
CA LYS A 38 -12.81 16.74 -21.33
C LYS A 38 -11.95 16.96 -20.09
N GLY A 39 -12.21 16.21 -19.01
CA GLY A 39 -11.37 16.28 -17.83
C GLY A 39 -9.97 15.79 -18.18
N THR A 40 -8.95 16.43 -17.62
CA THR A 40 -7.56 16.05 -17.85
C THR A 40 -7.11 15.01 -16.83
N ILE A 41 -6.23 14.10 -17.25
CA ILE A 41 -5.53 13.15 -16.38
C ILE A 41 -4.15 13.72 -16.09
N THR A 42 -3.71 13.72 -14.84
CA THR A 42 -2.40 14.24 -14.44
C THR A 42 -1.48 13.18 -13.84
N ALA A 43 -0.18 13.31 -14.06
CA ALA A 43 0.84 12.34 -13.66
C ALA A 43 2.01 13.01 -12.91
N ASN A 44 2.31 12.50 -11.71
CA ASN A 44 3.55 12.80 -11.02
C ASN A 44 4.62 11.76 -11.43
N VAL A 45 5.76 12.27 -11.91
CA VAL A 45 6.86 11.49 -12.51
C VAL A 45 8.21 11.89 -11.92
N VAL A 46 8.24 12.38 -10.68
CA VAL A 46 9.49 12.74 -9.97
C VAL A 46 10.32 11.49 -9.70
N GLY A 47 9.68 10.42 -9.21
CA GLY A 47 10.37 9.21 -8.79
C GLY A 47 10.92 8.34 -9.91
N THR A 48 10.88 8.76 -11.18
CA THR A 48 11.54 8.04 -12.29
C THR A 48 12.79 8.73 -12.79
N LYS A 49 13.81 7.93 -13.12
CA LYS A 49 14.99 8.33 -13.89
C LYS A 49 14.95 7.86 -15.35
N TYR A 50 13.93 7.09 -15.75
CA TYR A 50 13.87 6.46 -17.08
C TYR A 50 13.04 7.29 -18.06
N GLU A 51 13.66 7.76 -19.14
CA GLU A 51 13.00 8.65 -20.11
C GLU A 51 11.86 7.95 -20.87
N ILE A 52 11.92 6.62 -21.04
CA ILE A 52 10.84 5.86 -21.67
C ILE A 52 9.52 5.90 -20.87
N VAL A 53 9.60 6.03 -19.54
CA VAL A 53 8.43 6.21 -18.68
C VAL A 53 7.79 7.57 -18.94
N ARG A 54 8.59 8.64 -19.05
CA ARG A 54 8.10 9.99 -19.40
C ARG A 54 7.49 10.02 -20.79
N THR A 55 8.18 9.42 -21.77
CA THR A 55 7.73 9.29 -23.17
C THR A 55 6.35 8.62 -23.25
N VAL A 56 6.16 7.47 -22.60
CA VAL A 56 4.89 6.72 -22.61
C VAL A 56 3.77 7.48 -21.91
N ILE A 57 4.07 8.23 -20.84
CA ILE A 57 3.08 9.06 -20.12
C ILE A 57 2.64 10.25 -20.98
N GLY A 58 3.56 10.84 -21.77
CA GLY A 58 3.24 11.83 -22.80
C GLY A 58 2.39 11.27 -23.93
N GLU A 59 2.70 10.06 -24.42
CA GLU A 59 1.92 9.37 -25.46
C GLU A 59 0.49 9.00 -25.01
N MET A 60 0.31 8.71 -23.71
CA MET A 60 -1.02 8.56 -23.08
C MET A 60 -1.74 9.90 -22.82
N ALA A 61 -1.15 11.03 -23.23
CA ALA A 61 -1.67 12.39 -23.05
C ALA A 61 -1.96 12.76 -21.58
N PHE A 62 -1.20 12.21 -20.63
CA PHE A 62 -1.27 12.60 -19.21
C PHE A 62 -0.40 13.86 -19.01
N LEU A 63 -0.94 14.91 -18.39
CA LEU A 63 -0.14 16.10 -18.08
C LEU A 63 0.81 15.82 -16.90
N LYS A 64 2.12 16.04 -17.08
CA LYS A 64 3.07 16.11 -15.97
C LYS A 64 2.61 17.18 -14.98
N THR A 65 2.55 16.83 -13.69
CA THR A 65 2.30 17.79 -12.61
C THR A 65 3.55 18.55 -12.19
N ARG A 66 3.40 19.54 -11.29
CA ARG A 66 4.53 19.98 -10.47
C ARG A 66 5.04 18.80 -9.63
N ASP A 67 6.31 18.85 -9.28
CA ASP A 67 7.00 17.73 -8.63
C ASP A 67 6.43 17.46 -7.22
N GLU A 68 5.98 18.52 -6.53
CA GLU A 68 5.31 18.49 -5.21
C GLU A 68 3.79 18.13 -5.27
N ASP A 69 3.18 17.96 -6.44
CA ASP A 69 1.73 17.71 -6.53
C ASP A 69 1.39 16.26 -6.17
N GLU A 70 0.93 16.08 -4.93
CA GLU A 70 0.44 14.81 -4.40
C GLU A 70 -0.95 14.43 -4.90
N THR A 71 -1.65 15.31 -5.64
CA THR A 71 -3.05 15.11 -6.06
C THR A 71 -3.19 14.47 -7.44
N ALA A 72 -2.08 14.12 -8.09
CA ALA A 72 -2.02 13.51 -9.41
C ALA A 72 -2.89 12.25 -9.54
N ASN A 73 -3.47 11.99 -10.72
CA ASN A 73 -4.18 10.74 -10.98
C ASN A 73 -3.23 9.53 -11.02
N PHE A 74 -2.02 9.73 -11.51
CA PHE A 74 -0.99 8.71 -11.69
C PHE A 74 0.28 9.14 -10.97
N ILE A 75 0.94 8.20 -10.29
CA ILE A 75 2.19 8.41 -9.57
C ILE A 75 3.15 7.28 -9.94
N TRP A 76 4.35 7.63 -10.39
CA TRP A 76 5.40 6.65 -10.69
C TRP A 76 6.67 6.89 -9.87
N ASN A 77 7.12 5.85 -9.18
CA ASN A 77 8.42 5.75 -8.53
C ASN A 77 9.16 4.52 -9.07
N ASP A 78 10.46 4.62 -9.37
CA ASP A 78 11.24 3.44 -9.80
C ASP A 78 11.61 2.51 -8.64
N SER A 79 11.56 3.03 -7.41
CA SER A 79 11.96 2.34 -6.18
C SER A 79 10.74 2.04 -5.30
N ALA A 80 10.84 0.96 -4.53
CA ALA A 80 9.80 0.49 -3.62
C ALA A 80 9.27 1.61 -2.70
N VAL A 81 7.95 1.74 -2.64
CA VAL A 81 7.26 2.81 -1.92
C VAL A 81 6.94 2.39 -0.48
N GLN A 82 7.09 3.32 0.47
CA GLN A 82 6.77 3.13 1.88
C GLN A 82 5.26 2.99 2.10
N HIS A 83 4.85 2.23 3.11
CA HIS A 83 3.45 1.89 3.37
C HIS A 83 2.61 3.13 3.71
N GLU A 84 3.20 4.08 4.44
CA GLU A 84 2.62 5.37 4.78
C GLU A 84 2.20 6.14 3.52
N LYS A 85 3.06 6.18 2.49
CA LYS A 85 2.77 6.91 1.26
C LYS A 85 1.66 6.25 0.42
N ILE A 86 1.44 4.95 0.59
CA ILE A 86 0.31 4.22 -0.01
C ILE A 86 -0.97 4.46 0.81
N ALA A 87 -0.89 4.69 2.12
CA ALA A 87 -2.02 5.05 2.97
C ALA A 87 -2.55 6.48 2.70
N GLU A 88 -1.66 7.43 2.43
CA GLU A 88 -2.01 8.83 2.11
C GLU A 88 -2.84 9.01 0.82
N LEU A 89 -2.80 8.04 -0.11
CA LEU A 89 -3.44 8.16 -1.42
C LEU A 89 -4.98 8.26 -1.35
N ARG A 90 -5.57 8.91 -2.36
CA ARG A 90 -7.02 8.97 -2.59
C ARG A 90 -7.45 7.90 -3.58
N ASN A 91 -8.68 7.38 -3.46
CA ASN A 91 -9.10 6.16 -4.20
C ASN A 91 -9.12 6.33 -5.74
N TYR A 92 -9.06 7.56 -6.27
CA TYR A 92 -8.92 7.84 -7.70
C TYR A 92 -7.47 7.76 -8.23
N GLN A 93 -6.48 7.69 -7.34
CA GLN A 93 -5.05 7.71 -7.68
C GLN A 93 -4.54 6.30 -7.96
N ARG A 94 -3.50 6.19 -8.79
CA ARG A 94 -2.80 4.94 -9.09
C ARG A 94 -1.30 5.09 -8.84
N ILE A 95 -0.72 4.13 -8.13
CA ILE A 95 0.72 4.04 -7.87
C ILE A 95 1.26 2.68 -8.33
N ASN A 96 2.49 2.67 -8.84
CA ASN A 96 3.11 1.54 -9.53
C ASN A 96 3.80 0.50 -8.61
N HIS A 97 3.45 0.46 -7.32
CA HIS A 97 3.92 -0.54 -6.36
C HIS A 97 2.81 -0.98 -5.39
N PHE A 98 2.78 -2.26 -5.03
CA PHE A 98 2.03 -2.79 -3.89
C PHE A 98 2.85 -2.75 -2.59
N PRO A 99 2.20 -2.58 -1.42
CA PRO A 99 2.82 -2.94 -0.15
C PRO A 99 2.96 -4.47 -0.04
N GLY A 100 3.82 -4.97 0.84
CA GLY A 100 4.04 -6.42 1.04
C GLY A 100 4.82 -7.16 -0.07
N MET A 101 4.85 -6.68 -1.31
CA MET A 101 5.48 -7.37 -2.47
C MET A 101 6.97 -7.73 -2.30
N GLY A 102 7.66 -7.11 -1.32
CA GLY A 102 9.02 -7.50 -0.92
C GLY A 102 9.15 -8.97 -0.47
N GLU A 103 8.05 -9.61 -0.05
CA GLU A 103 8.04 -11.00 0.41
C GLU A 103 8.33 -12.06 -0.67
N ILE A 104 8.25 -11.68 -1.95
CA ILE A 104 8.73 -12.50 -3.09
C ILE A 104 9.83 -11.81 -3.92
N CYS A 105 10.07 -10.51 -3.72
CA CYS A 105 11.08 -9.75 -4.48
C CYS A 105 12.44 -9.65 -3.75
N ARG A 106 12.51 -9.97 -2.46
CA ARG A 106 13.77 -10.23 -1.75
C ARG A 106 14.14 -11.71 -1.88
N LYS A 107 15.42 -12.00 -2.10
CA LYS A 107 15.93 -13.38 -2.28
C LYS A 107 15.69 -14.25 -1.04
N ASP A 108 15.86 -13.70 0.16
CA ASP A 108 15.65 -14.41 1.42
C ASP A 108 14.16 -14.63 1.75
N CYS A 109 13.29 -13.64 1.52
CA CYS A 109 11.86 -13.82 1.72
C CYS A 109 11.26 -14.79 0.69
N LEU A 110 11.66 -14.68 -0.59
CA LEU A 110 11.24 -15.61 -1.64
C LEU A 110 11.61 -17.05 -1.29
N ALA A 111 12.87 -17.29 -0.90
CA ALA A 111 13.34 -18.61 -0.47
C ALA A 111 12.55 -19.13 0.74
N ARG A 112 12.29 -18.27 1.75
CA ARG A 112 11.56 -18.62 2.97
C ARG A 112 10.11 -19.01 2.67
N ASN A 113 9.41 -18.22 1.86
CA ASN A 113 7.99 -18.39 1.61
C ASN A 113 7.73 -19.51 0.58
N MET A 114 8.57 -19.63 -0.47
CA MET A 114 8.59 -20.84 -1.32
C MET A 114 8.93 -22.08 -0.50
N GLY A 115 9.90 -22.01 0.42
CA GLY A 115 10.28 -23.12 1.29
C GLY A 115 9.19 -23.61 2.24
N LYS A 116 8.16 -22.79 2.53
CA LYS A 116 6.92 -23.24 3.17
C LYS A 116 5.99 -23.93 2.17
N MET A 117 5.70 -23.28 1.03
CA MET A 117 4.78 -23.81 0.02
C MET A 117 5.26 -25.14 -0.59
N ILE A 118 6.58 -25.34 -0.75
CA ILE A 118 7.18 -26.60 -1.19
C ILE A 118 6.99 -27.73 -0.17
N LYS A 119 6.91 -27.43 1.14
CA LYS A 119 6.64 -28.46 2.16
C LYS A 119 5.18 -28.91 2.12
N ASN A 120 4.26 -27.97 1.87
CA ASN A 120 2.82 -28.23 1.89
C ASN A 120 2.29 -28.73 0.54
N GLN A 121 2.90 -28.31 -0.57
CA GLN A 121 2.49 -28.61 -1.95
C GLN A 121 3.71 -28.90 -2.86
N PRO A 122 4.51 -29.96 -2.58
CA PRO A 122 5.79 -30.21 -3.23
C PRO A 122 5.73 -30.42 -4.74
N GLN A 123 4.64 -31.01 -5.25
CA GLN A 123 4.48 -31.28 -6.68
C GLN A 123 4.21 -29.99 -7.47
N GLU A 124 3.52 -29.00 -6.87
CA GLU A 124 3.10 -27.78 -7.56
C GLU A 124 4.19 -26.71 -7.60
N TYR A 125 5.03 -26.65 -6.57
CA TYR A 125 6.12 -25.66 -6.41
C TYR A 125 7.49 -26.17 -6.86
N ASN A 126 7.53 -27.21 -7.71
CA ASN A 126 8.76 -27.87 -8.16
C ASN A 126 9.68 -27.02 -9.06
N PHE A 127 9.32 -25.76 -9.36
CA PHE A 127 10.01 -24.83 -10.26
C PHE A 127 11.01 -23.88 -9.56
N SER A 128 11.10 -23.90 -8.22
CA SER A 128 12.10 -23.14 -7.47
C SER A 128 13.30 -24.03 -7.13
N PRO A 129 14.55 -23.65 -7.45
CA PRO A 129 15.73 -24.38 -7.00
C PRO A 129 15.83 -24.42 -5.47
N LYS A 130 16.35 -25.51 -4.89
CA LYS A 130 16.54 -25.59 -3.42
C LYS A 130 17.47 -24.47 -2.98
N THR A 131 17.06 -23.77 -1.92
CA THR A 131 17.73 -22.57 -1.42
C THR A 131 17.77 -22.61 0.09
N TRP A 132 18.90 -22.21 0.68
CA TRP A 132 19.15 -22.12 2.11
C TRP A 132 19.54 -20.69 2.47
N ILE A 133 18.96 -20.14 3.54
CA ILE A 133 19.16 -18.77 4.00
C ILE A 133 20.19 -18.76 5.13
N PHE A 134 21.34 -18.12 4.93
CA PHE A 134 22.38 -18.01 5.95
C PHE A 134 22.17 -16.74 6.81
N PRO A 135 22.51 -16.77 8.11
CA PRO A 135 23.07 -17.91 8.86
C PRO A 135 22.03 -18.97 9.29
N ALA A 136 20.73 -18.65 9.23
CA ALA A 136 19.64 -19.42 9.86
C ALA A 136 19.52 -20.91 9.45
N GLU A 137 19.94 -21.25 8.23
CA GLU A 137 19.83 -22.60 7.66
C GLU A 137 21.19 -23.25 7.37
N TYR A 138 22.28 -22.71 7.96
CA TYR A 138 23.64 -23.23 7.83
C TYR A 138 23.74 -24.72 8.15
N THR A 139 23.17 -25.15 9.29
CA THR A 139 23.23 -26.56 9.74
C THR A 139 22.48 -27.50 8.79
N GLN A 140 21.36 -27.04 8.24
CA GLN A 140 20.52 -27.76 7.28
C GLN A 140 21.28 -27.94 5.96
N PHE A 141 21.96 -26.89 5.47
CA PHE A 141 22.86 -26.98 4.31
C PHE A 141 24.04 -27.93 4.57
N GLN A 142 24.73 -27.80 5.70
CA GLN A 142 25.85 -28.68 6.05
C GLN A 142 25.44 -30.16 6.13
N ASN A 143 24.26 -30.45 6.66
CA ASN A 143 23.72 -31.81 6.70
C ASN A 143 23.37 -32.32 5.29
N TYR A 144 22.83 -31.47 4.40
CA TYR A 144 22.60 -31.84 3.00
C TYR A 144 23.91 -32.13 2.25
N VAL A 145 24.95 -31.31 2.44
CA VAL A 145 26.28 -31.54 1.86
C VAL A 145 26.93 -32.82 2.39
N LYS A 146 26.81 -33.12 3.69
CA LYS A 146 27.24 -34.41 4.26
C LYS A 146 26.51 -35.59 3.61
N GLU A 147 25.19 -35.46 3.40
CA GLU A 147 24.38 -36.50 2.76
C GLU A 147 24.78 -36.73 1.28
N LEU A 148 25.03 -35.65 0.53
CA LEU A 148 25.55 -35.70 -0.83
C LEU A 148 26.93 -36.39 -0.89
N ARG A 149 27.85 -36.05 0.00
CA ARG A 149 29.15 -36.72 0.15
C ARG A 149 28.97 -38.22 0.45
N ARG A 150 28.10 -38.59 1.41
CA ARG A 150 27.78 -40.00 1.72
C ARG A 150 27.22 -40.76 0.52
N LYS A 151 26.37 -40.11 -0.29
CA LYS A 151 25.81 -40.66 -1.53
C LYS A 151 26.78 -40.59 -2.73
N ARG A 152 28.04 -40.16 -2.53
CA ARG A 152 29.06 -39.91 -3.56
C ARG A 152 28.59 -38.99 -4.71
N LYS A 153 27.65 -38.08 -4.43
CA LYS A 153 27.09 -37.14 -5.42
C LYS A 153 27.75 -35.76 -5.29
N GLN A 154 28.39 -35.29 -6.35
CA GLN A 154 28.85 -33.90 -6.45
C GLN A 154 27.70 -33.00 -6.90
N LYS A 155 27.61 -31.81 -6.30
CA LYS A 155 26.78 -30.71 -6.76
C LYS A 155 27.53 -29.38 -6.68
N THR A 156 27.09 -28.45 -7.52
CA THR A 156 27.53 -27.05 -7.51
C THR A 156 26.40 -26.21 -6.93
N PHE A 157 26.77 -25.21 -6.14
CA PHE A 157 25.85 -24.25 -5.55
C PHE A 157 26.26 -22.84 -5.98
N ILE A 158 25.29 -21.92 -5.98
CA ILE A 158 25.50 -20.50 -6.27
C ILE A 158 25.15 -19.70 -5.02
N VAL A 159 26.13 -18.92 -4.55
CA VAL A 159 25.99 -18.02 -3.41
C VAL A 159 25.54 -16.67 -3.93
N LYS A 160 24.52 -16.06 -3.30
CA LYS A 160 23.97 -14.76 -3.72
C LYS A 160 23.71 -13.89 -2.47
N PRO A 161 24.18 -12.63 -2.40
CA PRO A 161 23.88 -11.76 -1.26
C PRO A 161 22.36 -11.54 -1.15
N ALA A 162 21.80 -11.57 0.07
CA ALA A 162 20.34 -11.57 0.26
C ALA A 162 19.64 -10.34 -0.35
N ASN A 163 20.29 -9.16 -0.26
CA ASN A 163 19.86 -7.90 -0.86
C ASN A 163 20.66 -7.54 -2.14
N GLY A 164 21.41 -8.49 -2.70
CA GLY A 164 22.29 -8.25 -3.86
C GLY A 164 21.55 -8.14 -5.19
N ALA A 165 22.08 -7.33 -6.10
CA ALA A 165 21.57 -7.10 -7.45
C ALA A 165 22.72 -7.02 -8.47
N MET A 166 22.39 -6.99 -9.77
CA MET A 166 23.32 -6.78 -10.89
C MET A 166 24.47 -7.80 -11.02
N GLY A 167 24.43 -8.92 -10.29
CA GLY A 167 25.46 -9.96 -10.30
C GLY A 167 26.59 -9.76 -9.28
N HIS A 168 26.61 -8.64 -8.54
CA HIS A 168 27.67 -8.37 -7.56
C HIS A 168 27.60 -9.31 -6.35
N GLY A 169 28.77 -9.78 -5.91
CA GLY A 169 28.90 -10.70 -4.77
C GLY A 169 28.39 -12.12 -5.03
N ILE A 170 28.13 -12.50 -6.29
CA ILE A 170 27.76 -13.86 -6.66
C ILE A 170 29.02 -14.69 -6.91
N SER A 171 29.07 -15.89 -6.32
CA SER A 171 30.10 -16.91 -6.59
C SER A 171 29.47 -18.29 -6.78
N LEU A 172 30.20 -19.20 -7.43
CA LEU A 172 29.87 -20.62 -7.48
C LEU A 172 30.82 -21.38 -6.57
N ILE A 173 30.29 -22.40 -5.88
CA ILE A 173 31.03 -23.27 -4.96
C ILE A 173 30.69 -24.74 -5.22
N ARG A 174 31.55 -25.67 -4.80
CA ARG A 174 31.27 -27.11 -4.80
C ARG A 174 31.25 -27.68 -3.38
N ASN A 175 30.90 -28.96 -3.26
CA ASN A 175 30.69 -29.75 -2.03
C ASN A 175 31.71 -29.60 -0.86
N CYS A 176 32.87 -28.95 -1.04
CA CYS A 176 34.02 -29.01 -0.13
C CYS A 176 34.35 -27.68 0.58
N GLU A 177 33.85 -26.54 0.11
CA GLU A 177 34.25 -25.22 0.61
C GLU A 177 33.56 -24.84 1.93
N LYS A 178 34.32 -24.26 2.87
CA LYS A 178 33.80 -23.72 4.13
C LYS A 178 33.30 -22.29 3.92
N LEU A 179 32.00 -22.14 3.69
CA LEU A 179 31.35 -20.83 3.71
C LEU A 179 31.40 -20.18 5.11
N PRO A 180 31.56 -18.85 5.22
CA PRO A 180 31.47 -18.15 6.50
C PRO A 180 30.06 -18.28 7.09
N ALA A 181 29.99 -18.73 8.34
CA ALA A 181 28.73 -19.20 8.95
C ALA A 181 27.83 -18.10 9.52
N GLN A 182 28.27 -16.83 9.53
CA GLN A 182 27.53 -15.69 10.11
C GLN A 182 26.99 -14.71 9.05
N ASP A 183 27.53 -14.77 7.83
CA ASP A 183 27.25 -13.81 6.76
C ASP A 183 25.83 -13.97 6.19
N HIS A 184 25.28 -12.88 5.66
CA HIS A 184 23.87 -12.78 5.27
C HIS A 184 23.67 -12.93 3.75
N PHE A 185 23.71 -14.16 3.28
CA PHE A 185 23.46 -14.55 1.89
C PHE A 185 22.47 -15.71 1.78
N ILE A 186 22.06 -16.04 0.55
CA ILE A 186 21.45 -17.33 0.24
C ILE A 186 22.44 -18.23 -0.49
N VAL A 187 22.36 -19.53 -0.24
CA VAL A 187 23.01 -20.59 -1.03
C VAL A 187 21.93 -21.31 -1.79
N GLN A 188 22.10 -21.53 -3.09
CA GLN A 188 21.09 -22.14 -3.96
C GLN A 188 21.70 -23.26 -4.80
N GLU A 189 20.97 -24.35 -5.06
CA GLU A 189 21.40 -25.38 -6.01
C GLU A 189 21.57 -24.75 -7.41
N TYR A 190 22.74 -24.93 -8.02
CA TYR A 190 23.01 -24.42 -9.37
C TYR A 190 22.43 -25.35 -10.44
N LEU A 191 21.79 -24.77 -11.44
CA LEU A 191 21.30 -25.49 -12.61
C LEU A 191 22.48 -25.84 -13.53
N ASP A 192 22.99 -27.06 -13.36
CA ASP A 192 24.17 -27.61 -14.04
C ASP A 192 23.93 -27.98 -15.53
N LYS A 193 22.67 -28.03 -15.96
CA LYS A 193 22.24 -28.37 -17.33
C LYS A 193 21.12 -27.44 -17.81
N PRO A 194 21.42 -26.14 -18.02
CA PRO A 194 20.48 -25.20 -18.65
C PRO A 194 20.19 -25.61 -20.10
N PHE A 195 19.13 -25.06 -20.68
CA PHE A 195 19.00 -25.00 -22.14
C PHE A 195 20.04 -24.03 -22.71
N LEU A 196 20.60 -24.33 -23.89
CA LEU A 196 21.66 -23.56 -24.51
C LEU A 196 21.23 -23.06 -25.90
N MET A 197 21.64 -21.84 -26.23
CA MET A 197 21.40 -21.18 -27.51
C MET A 197 22.75 -20.93 -28.17
N GLU A 198 23.04 -21.54 -29.32
CA GLU A 198 24.36 -21.50 -30.00
C GLU A 198 25.56 -21.93 -29.11
N GLY A 199 25.28 -22.68 -28.03
CA GLY A 199 26.25 -23.09 -27.01
C GLY A 199 26.40 -22.12 -25.83
N TYR A 200 25.70 -20.98 -25.84
CA TYR A 200 25.68 -20.00 -24.75
C TYR A 200 24.55 -20.28 -23.77
N LYS A 201 24.82 -20.03 -22.49
CA LYS A 201 23.78 -19.97 -21.44
C LYS A 201 23.02 -18.66 -21.58
N PHE A 202 21.71 -18.68 -21.38
CA PHE A 202 20.89 -17.46 -21.30
C PHE A 202 19.89 -17.53 -20.15
N ASP A 203 19.27 -16.39 -19.85
CA ASP A 203 18.04 -16.32 -19.07
C ASP A 203 16.99 -15.43 -19.75
N LEU A 204 15.78 -15.48 -19.22
CA LEU A 204 14.60 -14.80 -19.72
C LEU A 204 14.13 -13.77 -18.69
N ARG A 205 14.10 -12.49 -19.07
CA ARG A 205 13.40 -11.42 -18.36
C ARG A 205 11.99 -11.30 -18.93
N ILE A 206 11.01 -11.78 -18.18
CA ILE A 206 9.58 -11.70 -18.53
C ILE A 206 8.91 -10.59 -17.72
N TYR A 207 8.04 -9.81 -18.35
CA TYR A 207 7.35 -8.68 -17.71
C TYR A 207 5.92 -9.06 -17.32
N ILE A 208 5.63 -8.97 -16.02
CA ILE A 208 4.34 -9.33 -15.42
C ILE A 208 3.70 -8.08 -14.82
N LEU A 209 2.44 -7.83 -15.16
CA LEU A 209 1.64 -6.73 -14.62
C LEU A 209 0.60 -7.28 -13.64
N VAL A 210 0.68 -6.86 -12.39
CA VAL A 210 -0.38 -7.07 -11.39
C VAL A 210 -1.21 -5.80 -11.30
N THR A 211 -2.52 -5.88 -11.56
CA THR A 211 -3.42 -4.70 -11.57
C THR A 211 -4.33 -4.61 -10.34
N SER A 212 -4.32 -5.62 -9.50
CA SER A 212 -5.19 -5.77 -8.33
C SER A 212 -4.74 -6.99 -7.50
N CYS A 213 -4.86 -6.92 -6.18
CA CYS A 213 -4.86 -8.08 -5.26
C CYS A 213 -6.27 -8.42 -4.75
N ASP A 214 -7.20 -7.46 -4.73
CA ASP A 214 -8.56 -7.64 -4.21
C ASP A 214 -9.63 -7.28 -5.26
N PRO A 215 -10.05 -8.23 -6.13
CA PRO A 215 -9.50 -9.58 -6.33
C PRO A 215 -8.17 -9.56 -7.09
N LEU A 216 -7.39 -10.64 -6.98
CA LEU A 216 -6.10 -10.79 -7.66
C LEU A 216 -6.28 -10.81 -9.19
N ARG A 217 -5.49 -10.03 -9.93
CA ARG A 217 -5.48 -10.00 -11.40
C ARG A 217 -4.08 -9.85 -11.97
N ILE A 218 -3.63 -10.86 -12.70
CA ILE A 218 -2.26 -11.02 -13.20
C ILE A 218 -2.26 -11.12 -14.73
N PHE A 219 -1.40 -10.32 -15.35
CA PHE A 219 -1.19 -10.29 -16.79
C PHE A 219 0.27 -10.55 -17.12
N LEU A 220 0.54 -11.41 -18.10
CA LEU A 220 1.87 -11.68 -18.63
C LEU A 220 2.03 -10.97 -19.97
N TYR A 221 3.16 -10.29 -20.19
CA TYR A 221 3.51 -9.73 -21.48
C TYR A 221 4.09 -10.84 -22.38
N ASN A 222 3.56 -11.05 -23.59
CA ASN A 222 3.99 -12.14 -24.48
C ASN A 222 5.35 -11.87 -25.16
N ASP A 223 6.20 -11.05 -24.54
CA ASP A 223 7.55 -10.72 -24.98
C ASP A 223 8.39 -10.28 -23.77
N GLY A 224 9.67 -10.02 -23.97
CA GLY A 224 10.63 -9.71 -22.93
C GLY A 224 12.04 -9.64 -23.48
N LEU A 225 13.04 -9.87 -22.62
CA LEU A 225 14.45 -9.85 -23.02
C LEU A 225 15.12 -11.19 -22.71
N VAL A 226 15.68 -11.81 -23.73
CA VAL A 226 16.68 -12.88 -23.59
C VAL A 226 18.02 -12.22 -23.30
N ARG A 227 18.77 -12.73 -22.31
CA ARG A 227 20.11 -12.22 -21.97
C ARG A 227 21.10 -13.39 -22.01
N MET A 228 22.00 -13.39 -22.99
CA MET A 228 23.02 -14.41 -23.16
C MET A 228 24.25 -14.10 -22.29
N GLY A 229 24.97 -15.15 -21.89
CA GLY A 229 26.37 -15.04 -21.47
C GLY A 229 27.28 -14.73 -22.67
N THR A 230 28.49 -14.26 -22.39
CA THR A 230 29.48 -13.86 -23.42
C THR A 230 30.54 -14.92 -23.71
N GLU A 231 30.52 -16.02 -22.97
CA GLU A 231 31.37 -17.19 -23.16
C GLU A 231 30.49 -18.44 -23.30
N LYS A 232 30.94 -19.42 -24.09
CA LYS A 232 30.21 -20.68 -24.29
C LYS A 232 30.14 -21.47 -22.99
N TYR A 233 29.00 -22.10 -22.74
CA TYR A 233 28.71 -22.74 -21.47
C TYR A 233 29.39 -24.11 -21.36
N HIS A 234 30.27 -24.24 -20.38
CA HIS A 234 30.75 -25.53 -19.90
C HIS A 234 30.13 -25.86 -18.54
N ALA A 235 29.89 -27.15 -18.27
CA ALA A 235 29.34 -27.58 -16.99
C ALA A 235 30.32 -27.27 -15.83
N PRO A 236 29.82 -26.88 -14.65
CA PRO A 236 30.68 -26.40 -13.56
C PRO A 236 31.54 -27.50 -12.93
N ASN A 237 32.85 -27.28 -13.01
CA ASN A 237 33.94 -28.09 -12.48
C ASN A 237 34.89 -27.18 -11.66
N GLU A 238 36.00 -27.70 -11.15
CA GLU A 238 36.90 -26.92 -10.27
C GLU A 238 37.76 -25.85 -10.97
N SER A 239 37.96 -25.92 -12.30
CA SER A 239 38.72 -24.89 -13.02
C SER A 239 37.87 -23.74 -13.58
N ASN A 240 36.55 -23.92 -13.74
CA ASN A 240 35.65 -22.90 -14.32
C ASN A 240 34.70 -22.17 -13.36
N LEU A 241 34.67 -22.48 -12.04
CA LEU A 241 33.79 -21.77 -11.09
C LEU A 241 33.94 -20.24 -11.12
N ASN A 242 35.16 -19.77 -11.39
CA ASN A 242 35.52 -18.35 -11.45
C ASN A 242 35.25 -17.71 -12.83
N GLN A 243 34.87 -18.48 -13.86
CA GLN A 243 34.55 -17.98 -15.20
C GLN A 243 33.12 -17.43 -15.24
N LEU A 244 32.94 -16.27 -14.60
CA LEU A 244 31.61 -15.68 -14.37
C LEU A 244 30.86 -15.31 -15.67
N TYR A 245 31.54 -15.08 -16.79
CA TYR A 245 30.91 -14.69 -18.06
C TYR A 245 30.17 -15.83 -18.79
N MET A 246 30.56 -17.10 -18.57
CA MET A 246 29.76 -18.26 -19.01
C MET A 246 28.68 -18.66 -17.99
N HIS A 247 28.86 -18.31 -16.72
CA HIS A 247 28.00 -18.76 -15.62
C HIS A 247 26.93 -17.74 -15.20
N LEU A 248 27.13 -16.45 -15.43
CA LEU A 248 26.19 -15.37 -15.12
C LEU A 248 25.70 -14.67 -16.39
N THR A 249 24.39 -14.51 -16.52
CA THR A 249 23.66 -13.98 -17.68
C THR A 249 23.27 -12.50 -17.51
N ASN A 250 23.70 -11.87 -16.42
CA ASN A 250 23.37 -10.48 -16.12
C ASN A 250 24.04 -9.52 -17.11
N TYR A 251 23.25 -8.67 -17.78
CA TYR A 251 23.73 -7.61 -18.67
C TYR A 251 24.78 -6.70 -18.02
N SER A 252 24.62 -6.38 -16.74
CA SER A 252 25.57 -5.58 -15.95
C SER A 252 26.98 -6.18 -15.82
N VAL A 253 27.10 -7.51 -15.91
CA VAL A 253 28.38 -8.23 -15.95
C VAL A 253 28.86 -8.28 -17.40
N ASN A 254 28.05 -8.89 -18.27
CA ASN A 254 28.42 -9.24 -19.64
C ASN A 254 28.71 -8.03 -20.54
N LYS A 255 28.08 -6.87 -20.35
CA LYS A 255 28.25 -5.67 -21.21
C LYS A 255 29.68 -5.10 -21.24
N HIS A 256 30.57 -5.57 -20.35
CA HIS A 256 31.97 -5.18 -20.25
C HIS A 256 32.94 -6.25 -20.79
N ASN A 257 32.45 -7.44 -21.17
CA ASN A 257 33.26 -8.43 -21.88
C ASN A 257 33.45 -7.96 -23.34
N GLU A 258 34.64 -8.16 -23.90
CA GLU A 258 34.98 -7.87 -25.29
C GLU A 258 34.08 -8.67 -26.25
N ASN A 259 33.68 -9.88 -25.85
CA ASN A 259 32.76 -10.75 -26.59
C ASN A 259 31.27 -10.35 -26.48
N PHE A 260 30.93 -9.14 -26.02
CA PHE A 260 29.54 -8.68 -25.93
C PHE A 260 29.04 -8.11 -27.26
N GLU A 261 28.37 -8.94 -28.05
CA GLU A 261 27.80 -8.54 -29.34
C GLU A 261 26.60 -7.59 -29.15
N ARG A 262 26.84 -6.31 -29.50
CA ARG A 262 25.85 -5.21 -29.45
C ARG A 262 24.97 -5.11 -30.70
N ASP A 263 25.15 -6.02 -31.66
CA ASP A 263 24.39 -6.09 -32.91
C ASP A 263 22.89 -6.06 -32.62
N GLU A 264 22.15 -5.23 -33.35
CA GLU A 264 20.69 -5.08 -33.20
C GLU A 264 19.90 -5.95 -34.19
N THR A 265 20.59 -6.69 -35.07
CA THR A 265 19.97 -7.76 -35.86
C THR A 265 19.53 -8.89 -34.93
N ALA A 266 18.30 -9.38 -35.16
CA ALA A 266 17.59 -10.23 -34.20
C ALA A 266 18.32 -11.56 -33.91
N ASP A 267 19.10 -12.06 -34.88
CA ASP A 267 19.72 -13.38 -34.87
C ASP A 267 21.16 -13.41 -34.32
N LYS A 268 21.73 -12.25 -33.94
CA LYS A 268 23.17 -12.16 -33.57
C LYS A 268 23.41 -11.66 -32.15
N GLY A 269 22.91 -10.46 -31.82
CA GLY A 269 23.27 -9.78 -30.57
C GLY A 269 23.07 -10.61 -29.31
N SER A 270 23.91 -10.39 -28.29
CA SER A 270 23.86 -11.09 -26.98
C SER A 270 22.62 -10.75 -26.13
N LYS A 271 21.70 -9.95 -26.67
CA LYS A 271 20.38 -9.62 -26.12
C LYS A 271 19.36 -9.68 -27.25
N ARG A 272 18.40 -10.60 -27.16
CA ARG A 272 17.36 -10.85 -28.18
C ARG A 272 15.97 -10.68 -27.54
N SER A 273 14.91 -10.52 -28.34
CA SER A 273 13.54 -10.47 -27.79
C SER A 273 13.02 -11.88 -27.47
N ILE A 274 12.00 -12.00 -26.62
CA ILE A 274 11.34 -13.30 -26.38
C ILE A 274 10.47 -13.67 -27.59
N GLY A 275 9.92 -12.69 -28.31
CA GLY A 275 9.30 -12.91 -29.62
C GLY A 275 10.22 -13.68 -30.58
N TRP A 276 11.46 -13.21 -30.77
CA TRP A 276 12.48 -13.92 -31.55
C TRP A 276 12.78 -15.31 -30.98
N PHE A 277 12.91 -15.45 -29.65
CA PHE A 277 13.17 -16.76 -29.04
C PHE A 277 12.03 -17.77 -29.26
N THR A 278 10.77 -17.32 -29.32
CA THR A 278 9.65 -18.20 -29.66
C THR A 278 9.62 -18.59 -31.14
N GLU A 279 10.22 -17.81 -32.04
CA GLU A 279 10.45 -18.19 -33.43
C GLU A 279 11.59 -19.21 -33.54
N PHE A 280 12.70 -18.98 -32.81
CA PHE A 280 13.78 -19.96 -32.67
C PHE A 280 13.27 -21.30 -32.14
N LEU A 281 12.45 -21.30 -31.09
CA LEU A 281 11.84 -22.53 -30.55
C LEU A 281 11.00 -23.26 -31.60
N ARG A 282 10.13 -22.54 -32.32
CA ARG A 282 9.30 -23.12 -33.39
C ARG A 282 10.12 -23.69 -34.54
N THR A 283 11.20 -23.02 -34.91
CA THR A 283 12.13 -23.43 -35.98
C THR A 283 12.97 -24.66 -35.60
N ASN A 284 13.03 -24.99 -34.30
CA ASN A 284 13.72 -26.18 -33.76
C ASN A 284 12.71 -27.20 -33.17
N ASP A 285 11.48 -27.23 -33.70
CA ASP A 285 10.40 -28.18 -33.35
C ASP A 285 10.03 -28.25 -31.84
N TYR A 286 10.22 -27.16 -31.10
CA TYR A 286 9.84 -27.07 -29.69
C TYR A 286 8.45 -26.46 -29.48
N ASP A 287 7.69 -27.03 -28.54
CA ASP A 287 6.34 -26.57 -28.18
C ASP A 287 6.36 -25.21 -27.44
N VAL A 288 6.15 -24.16 -28.23
CA VAL A 288 5.99 -22.76 -27.78
C VAL A 288 4.74 -22.57 -26.91
N ALA A 289 3.67 -23.34 -27.13
CA ALA A 289 2.45 -23.24 -26.34
C ALA A 289 2.67 -23.82 -24.93
N LYS A 290 3.31 -24.98 -24.82
CA LYS A 290 3.74 -25.55 -23.54
C LYS A 290 4.74 -24.65 -22.82
N PHE A 291 5.76 -24.12 -23.49
CA PHE A 291 6.69 -23.15 -22.89
C PHE A 291 5.92 -21.99 -22.23
N TRP A 292 4.96 -21.42 -22.95
CA TRP A 292 4.13 -20.34 -22.43
C TRP A 292 3.16 -20.79 -21.33
N GLY A 293 2.65 -22.02 -21.37
CA GLY A 293 1.84 -22.63 -20.31
C GLY A 293 2.62 -22.77 -19.00
N ASP A 294 3.76 -23.48 -19.04
CA ASP A 294 4.64 -23.72 -17.89
C ASP A 294 5.11 -22.40 -17.24
N VAL A 295 5.44 -21.39 -18.05
CA VAL A 295 5.78 -20.05 -17.58
C VAL A 295 4.59 -19.34 -16.92
N SER A 296 3.37 -19.50 -17.45
CA SER A 296 2.17 -18.89 -16.87
C SER A 296 1.85 -19.53 -15.51
N GLU A 297 1.91 -20.86 -15.40
CA GLU A 297 1.75 -21.57 -14.13
C GLU A 297 2.80 -21.13 -13.09
N LEU A 298 4.07 -21.05 -13.48
CA LEU A 298 5.16 -20.57 -12.62
C LEU A 298 4.84 -19.19 -12.05
N VAL A 299 4.43 -18.24 -12.90
CA VAL A 299 4.14 -16.86 -12.48
C VAL A 299 2.91 -16.80 -11.55
N VAL A 300 1.81 -17.47 -11.89
CA VAL A 300 0.61 -17.47 -11.04
C VAL A 300 0.91 -18.09 -9.68
N LYS A 301 1.49 -19.30 -9.63
CA LYS A 301 1.84 -19.97 -8.37
C LYS A 301 2.78 -19.13 -7.51
N THR A 302 3.73 -18.43 -8.13
CA THR A 302 4.65 -17.51 -7.45
C THR A 302 3.92 -16.32 -6.82
N LEU A 303 2.95 -15.72 -7.52
CA LEU A 303 2.15 -14.62 -6.99
C LEU A 303 1.11 -15.07 -5.95
N ILE A 304 0.63 -16.32 -6.04
CA ILE A 304 -0.18 -16.96 -4.98
C ILE A 304 0.59 -17.02 -3.64
N VAL A 305 1.92 -17.21 -3.66
CA VAL A 305 2.76 -17.15 -2.44
C VAL A 305 2.82 -15.73 -1.86
N ALA A 306 2.75 -14.70 -2.72
CA ALA A 306 2.78 -13.30 -2.29
C ALA A 306 1.42 -12.79 -1.82
N GLU A 307 0.32 -13.27 -2.41
CA GLU A 307 -1.03 -12.75 -2.23
C GLU A 307 -1.46 -12.54 -0.77
N PRO A 308 -1.34 -13.52 0.17
CA PRO A 308 -1.75 -13.28 1.56
C PRO A 308 -0.95 -12.16 2.24
N HIS A 309 0.34 -12.00 1.90
CA HIS A 309 1.19 -10.93 2.42
C HIS A 309 0.82 -9.57 1.79
N VAL A 310 0.58 -9.53 0.48
CA VAL A 310 0.22 -8.33 -0.27
C VAL A 310 -1.18 -7.83 0.11
N LEU A 311 -2.18 -8.73 0.16
CA LEU A 311 -3.55 -8.41 0.53
C LEU A 311 -3.64 -7.88 1.96
N HIS A 312 -2.96 -8.52 2.91
CA HIS A 312 -2.90 -8.06 4.29
C HIS A 312 -2.29 -6.65 4.36
N ALA A 313 -1.10 -6.46 3.77
CA ALA A 313 -0.43 -5.17 3.77
C ALA A 313 -1.25 -4.06 3.06
N TYR A 314 -1.90 -4.38 1.94
CA TYR A 314 -2.76 -3.45 1.21
C TYR A 314 -3.98 -3.04 2.02
N ARG A 315 -4.69 -3.98 2.64
CA ARG A 315 -5.85 -3.70 3.50
C ARG A 315 -5.46 -2.93 4.77
N MET A 316 -4.27 -3.15 5.32
CA MET A 316 -3.73 -2.34 6.43
C MET A 316 -3.33 -0.92 6.00
N CYS A 317 -2.81 -0.73 4.79
CA CYS A 317 -2.55 0.61 4.23
C CYS A 317 -3.85 1.33 3.83
N ARG A 318 -4.90 0.59 3.46
CA ARG A 318 -6.15 1.11 2.87
C ARG A 318 -7.39 0.75 3.73
N PRO A 319 -7.45 1.11 5.02
CA PRO A 319 -8.61 0.83 5.86
C PRO A 319 -9.85 1.58 5.33
N GLY A 320 -11.02 0.95 5.46
CA GLY A 320 -12.31 1.55 5.07
C GLY A 320 -12.55 1.69 3.56
N GLN A 321 -11.79 0.99 2.71
CA GLN A 321 -12.21 0.83 1.31
C GLN A 321 -13.43 -0.10 1.22
N PRO A 322 -14.48 0.26 0.46
CA PRO A 322 -15.60 -0.64 0.20
C PRO A 322 -15.15 -1.91 -0.54
N PRO A 323 -15.80 -3.07 -0.31
CA PRO A 323 -15.61 -4.27 -1.12
C PRO A 323 -15.82 -3.98 -2.61
N GLY A 324 -15.00 -4.56 -3.48
CA GLY A 324 -15.05 -4.29 -4.91
C GLY A 324 -14.72 -2.85 -5.32
N SER A 325 -13.99 -2.10 -4.50
CA SER A 325 -13.35 -0.83 -4.89
C SER A 325 -12.30 -1.02 -6.00
N ASP A 326 -11.89 0.07 -6.67
CA ASP A 326 -10.79 -0.02 -7.66
C ASP A 326 -9.44 -0.07 -6.92
N SER A 327 -8.53 -0.97 -7.30
CA SER A 327 -7.18 -1.02 -6.71
C SER A 327 -6.44 0.32 -6.89
N VAL A 328 -5.87 0.83 -5.81
CA VAL A 328 -4.98 2.01 -5.82
C VAL A 328 -3.57 1.63 -6.28
N CYS A 329 -3.19 0.37 -6.10
CA CYS A 329 -1.88 -0.17 -6.49
C CYS A 329 -1.97 -1.01 -7.77
N PHE A 330 -0.95 -0.89 -8.60
CA PHE A 330 -0.56 -1.86 -9.63
C PHE A 330 0.95 -2.05 -9.54
N GLU A 331 1.55 -3.07 -10.16
CA GLU A 331 3.01 -3.21 -10.17
C GLU A 331 3.48 -3.96 -11.42
N VAL A 332 4.62 -3.53 -11.99
CA VAL A 332 5.26 -4.15 -13.16
C VAL A 332 6.51 -4.89 -12.70
N LEU A 333 6.40 -6.21 -12.54
CA LEU A 333 7.46 -7.09 -12.06
C LEU A 333 8.27 -7.62 -13.23
N GLY A 334 9.60 -7.60 -13.11
CA GLY A 334 10.50 -8.34 -13.99
C GLY A 334 10.82 -9.70 -13.37
N PHE A 335 10.26 -10.78 -13.92
CA PHE A 335 10.63 -12.14 -13.53
C PHE A 335 11.91 -12.55 -14.25
N ASP A 336 12.84 -13.16 -13.54
CA ASP A 336 14.08 -13.70 -14.09
C ASP A 336 14.00 -15.24 -14.02
N ILE A 337 13.85 -15.86 -15.18
CA ILE A 337 13.60 -17.30 -15.35
C ILE A 337 14.73 -17.91 -16.20
N ILE A 338 15.17 -19.11 -15.84
CA ILE A 338 16.09 -19.91 -16.68
C ILE A 338 15.39 -21.20 -17.10
N LEU A 339 15.68 -21.68 -18.31
CA LEU A 339 15.19 -22.98 -18.78
C LEU A 339 16.25 -24.06 -18.52
N ASP A 340 15.82 -25.25 -18.09
CA ASP A 340 16.69 -26.43 -18.12
C ASP A 340 16.69 -27.10 -19.50
N ARG A 341 17.60 -28.05 -19.71
CA ARG A 341 17.73 -28.81 -20.98
C ARG A 341 16.47 -29.60 -21.43
N LYS A 342 15.37 -29.58 -20.68
CA LYS A 342 14.04 -30.09 -21.09
C LYS A 342 13.03 -28.96 -21.34
N LEU A 343 13.50 -27.72 -21.49
CA LEU A 343 12.72 -26.47 -21.58
C LEU A 343 11.84 -26.17 -20.35
N LYS A 344 11.99 -26.90 -19.23
CA LYS A 344 11.26 -26.58 -18.01
C LYS A 344 11.75 -25.24 -17.45
N PRO A 345 10.85 -24.29 -17.14
CA PRO A 345 11.23 -23.01 -16.53
C PRO A 345 11.50 -23.16 -15.03
N TRP A 346 12.55 -22.46 -14.57
CA TRP A 346 12.96 -22.36 -13.18
C TRP A 346 13.08 -20.88 -12.77
N LEU A 347 12.50 -20.54 -11.61
CA LEU A 347 12.53 -19.17 -11.09
C LEU A 347 13.89 -18.85 -10.45
N LEU A 348 14.53 -17.74 -10.83
CA LEU A 348 15.80 -17.28 -10.23
C LEU A 348 15.60 -16.13 -9.24
N GLU A 349 14.86 -15.09 -9.63
CA GLU A 349 14.51 -13.93 -8.81
C GLU A 349 13.34 -13.13 -9.41
N ILE A 350 12.80 -12.19 -8.64
CA ILE A 350 11.71 -11.30 -9.06
C ILE A 350 12.13 -9.85 -8.76
N ASN A 351 12.30 -9.07 -9.81
CA ASN A 351 12.71 -7.68 -9.75
C ASN A 351 11.48 -6.77 -9.73
N ARG A 352 11.14 -6.22 -8.56
CA ARG A 352 10.06 -5.22 -8.43
C ARG A 352 10.39 -3.83 -8.98
N ALA A 353 11.66 -3.59 -9.25
CA ALA A 353 12.20 -2.37 -9.84
C ALA A 353 13.04 -2.74 -11.08
N PRO A 354 12.43 -3.32 -12.14
CA PRO A 354 13.17 -3.72 -13.32
C PRO A 354 13.73 -2.47 -14.03
N SER A 355 14.94 -2.55 -14.59
CA SER A 355 15.50 -1.42 -15.33
C SER A 355 14.69 -1.14 -16.60
N PHE A 356 14.18 0.09 -16.71
CA PHE A 356 13.57 0.62 -17.93
C PHE A 356 14.54 1.51 -18.74
N GLY A 357 15.86 1.36 -18.54
CA GLY A 357 16.85 1.95 -19.45
C GLY A 357 16.76 1.35 -20.85
N THR A 358 16.98 2.16 -21.89
CA THR A 358 16.81 1.80 -23.30
C THR A 358 18.10 1.98 -24.09
N ASP A 359 19.10 1.17 -23.74
CA ASP A 359 20.46 1.23 -24.31
C ASP A 359 20.52 0.74 -25.77
N GLN A 360 19.55 -0.09 -26.20
CA GLN A 360 19.41 -0.66 -27.54
C GLN A 360 17.95 -0.58 -28.02
N LYS A 361 17.73 -0.69 -29.34
CA LYS A 361 16.42 -0.68 -29.99
C LYS A 361 15.45 -1.74 -29.42
N ILE A 362 15.95 -2.95 -29.18
CA ILE A 362 15.18 -4.05 -28.56
C ILE A 362 14.70 -3.67 -27.16
N ASP A 363 15.54 -2.99 -26.36
CA ASP A 363 15.11 -2.49 -25.05
C ASP A 363 13.98 -1.47 -25.20
N TYR A 364 14.10 -0.51 -26.14
CA TYR A 364 13.08 0.52 -26.37
C TYR A 364 11.73 -0.11 -26.74
N ASP A 365 11.67 -0.98 -27.74
CA ASP A 365 10.39 -1.51 -28.24
C ASP A 365 9.67 -2.39 -27.21
N VAL A 366 10.40 -3.31 -26.57
CA VAL A 366 9.85 -4.17 -25.52
C VAL A 366 9.36 -3.34 -24.33
N LYS A 367 10.20 -2.44 -23.79
CA LYS A 367 9.86 -1.67 -22.59
C LYS A 367 8.78 -0.62 -22.84
N LYS A 368 8.77 -0.01 -24.03
CA LYS A 368 7.68 0.88 -24.45
C LYS A 368 6.36 0.13 -24.48
N GLY A 369 6.32 -1.05 -25.12
CA GLY A 369 5.11 -1.86 -25.23
C GLY A 369 4.59 -2.36 -23.88
N VAL A 370 5.49 -2.80 -22.98
CA VAL A 370 5.17 -3.18 -21.58
C VAL A 370 4.48 -2.04 -20.85
N LEU A 371 5.08 -0.83 -20.86
CA LEU A 371 4.57 0.33 -20.13
C LEU A 371 3.27 0.87 -20.75
N LEU A 372 3.23 1.04 -22.08
CA LEU A 372 2.10 1.63 -22.79
C LEU A 372 0.84 0.77 -22.68
N ASN A 373 0.98 -0.55 -22.83
CA ASN A 373 -0.17 -1.45 -22.72
C ASN A 373 -0.61 -1.62 -21.26
N ALA A 374 0.30 -1.50 -20.28
CA ALA A 374 -0.07 -1.44 -18.87
C ALA A 374 -0.95 -0.21 -18.56
N LEU A 375 -0.57 0.99 -19.03
CA LEU A 375 -1.38 2.21 -18.81
C LEU A 375 -2.76 2.15 -19.47
N LYS A 376 -2.89 1.47 -20.63
CA LYS A 376 -4.18 1.21 -21.29
C LYS A 376 -5.06 0.25 -20.48
N LEU A 377 -4.48 -0.80 -19.90
CA LEU A 377 -5.19 -1.75 -19.02
C LEU A 377 -5.70 -1.11 -17.72
N LEU A 378 -4.95 -0.18 -17.12
CA LEU A 378 -5.34 0.49 -15.87
C LEU A 378 -6.60 1.37 -15.97
N ASN A 379 -7.05 1.73 -17.18
CA ASN A 379 -8.28 2.50 -17.44
C ASN A 379 -8.46 3.75 -16.56
N ILE A 380 -7.38 4.53 -16.41
CA ILE A 380 -7.39 5.76 -15.61
C ILE A 380 -8.23 6.81 -16.34
N ARG A 381 -9.31 7.30 -15.71
CA ARG A 381 -10.22 8.27 -16.34
C ARG A 381 -10.25 9.55 -15.51
N ALA A 382 -10.24 10.71 -16.17
CA ALA A 382 -10.37 11.99 -15.48
C ALA A 382 -11.69 12.14 -14.68
N SER A 383 -12.72 11.36 -15.01
CA SER A 383 -13.95 11.24 -14.22
C SER A 383 -13.72 10.69 -12.81
N ASP A 384 -12.67 9.91 -12.58
CA ASP A 384 -12.48 9.13 -11.36
C ASP A 384 -12.23 10.05 -10.14
N LYS A 385 -11.48 11.15 -10.31
CA LYS A 385 -11.29 12.20 -9.28
C LYS A 385 -12.63 12.84 -8.88
N LYS A 386 -13.55 13.03 -9.82
CA LYS A 386 -14.91 13.54 -9.55
C LYS A 386 -15.84 12.46 -8.96
N ARG A 387 -15.76 11.20 -9.41
CA ARG A 387 -16.53 10.07 -8.86
C ARG A 387 -16.18 9.84 -7.40
N ASN A 388 -14.89 9.81 -7.06
CA ASN A 388 -14.42 9.63 -5.69
C ASN A 388 -14.87 10.77 -4.77
N LEU A 389 -14.76 12.04 -5.19
CA LEU A 389 -15.26 13.17 -4.40
C LEU A 389 -16.79 13.13 -4.19
N ALA A 390 -17.55 12.71 -5.20
CA ALA A 390 -19.00 12.53 -5.07
C ALA A 390 -19.35 11.37 -4.10
N GLN A 391 -18.63 10.26 -4.18
CA GLN A 391 -18.78 9.11 -3.26
C GLN A 391 -18.45 9.50 -1.82
N GLN A 392 -17.35 10.23 -1.59
CA GLN A 392 -16.99 10.75 -0.26
C GLN A 392 -18.04 11.70 0.31
N LYS A 393 -18.65 12.55 -0.53
CA LYS A 393 -19.77 13.42 -0.10
C LYS A 393 -21.02 12.62 0.26
N ALA A 394 -21.41 11.65 -0.55
CA ALA A 394 -22.57 10.77 -0.28
C ALA A 394 -22.34 9.87 0.95
N GLU A 395 -21.11 9.48 1.23
CA GLU A 395 -20.75 8.75 2.44
C GLU A 395 -20.75 9.65 3.68
N ALA A 396 -20.17 10.85 3.60
CA ALA A 396 -20.24 11.84 4.68
C ALA A 396 -21.70 12.22 5.01
N GLN A 397 -22.56 12.40 4.01
CA GLN A 397 -24.00 12.62 4.21
C GLN A 397 -24.68 11.43 4.91
N ARG A 398 -24.39 10.18 4.53
CA ARG A 398 -24.92 8.99 5.23
C ARG A 398 -24.42 8.85 6.66
N ARG A 399 -23.21 9.34 6.97
CA ARG A 399 -22.68 9.41 8.35
C ARG A 399 -23.32 10.53 9.18
N LEU A 400 -23.63 11.68 8.56
CA LEU A 400 -24.19 12.87 9.23
C LEU A 400 -25.70 12.77 9.48
N TYR A 401 -26.47 12.29 8.50
CA TYR A 401 -27.94 12.19 8.58
C TYR A 401 -28.44 10.80 9.00
N GLY A 402 -27.54 9.85 9.23
CA GLY A 402 -27.85 8.48 9.61
C GLY A 402 -28.50 7.64 8.51
N GLN A 403 -28.87 6.40 8.86
CA GLN A 403 -29.66 5.53 7.99
C GLN A 403 -31.13 5.96 8.02
N GLY A 404 -31.54 6.83 7.09
CA GLY A 404 -32.95 7.21 6.87
C GLY A 404 -33.85 6.10 6.31
N SER A 405 -33.61 4.84 6.68
CA SER A 405 -34.42 3.67 6.26
C SER A 405 -34.38 2.52 7.27
N MET A 406 -33.21 2.16 7.82
CA MET A 406 -33.14 1.11 8.86
C MET A 406 -33.47 1.69 10.24
N LYS A 407 -34.74 1.57 10.66
CA LYS A 407 -35.09 1.67 12.08
C LYS A 407 -34.39 0.55 12.85
N LYS A 408 -33.55 0.92 13.81
CA LYS A 408 -32.91 -0.04 14.73
C LYS A 408 -34.02 -0.80 15.47
N LEU A 409 -34.13 -2.11 15.27
CA LEU A 409 -35.17 -2.95 15.88
C LEU A 409 -35.16 -2.79 17.40
N SER A 410 -36.35 -2.62 17.99
CA SER A 410 -36.52 -2.60 19.44
C SER A 410 -36.56 -4.03 19.98
N ALA A 411 -36.28 -4.22 21.27
CA ALA A 411 -36.49 -5.51 21.93
C ALA A 411 -37.96 -5.97 21.82
N GLY A 412 -38.90 -5.02 21.82
CA GLY A 412 -40.33 -5.27 21.60
C GLY A 412 -40.81 -5.26 20.14
N SER A 413 -39.92 -5.23 19.14
CA SER A 413 -40.35 -5.26 17.72
C SER A 413 -41.06 -6.57 17.37
N SER A 414 -42.11 -6.48 16.55
CA SER A 414 -42.93 -7.64 16.17
C SER A 414 -42.16 -8.62 15.28
N GLU A 415 -42.65 -9.86 15.18
CA GLU A 415 -42.05 -10.88 14.31
C GLU A 415 -42.09 -10.46 12.83
N TRP A 416 -43.19 -9.84 12.40
CA TRP A 416 -43.33 -9.20 11.09
C TRP A 416 -42.28 -8.09 10.86
N GLU A 417 -42.04 -7.21 11.84
CA GLU A 417 -40.99 -6.17 11.72
C GLU A 417 -39.59 -6.79 11.58
N LYS A 418 -39.30 -7.85 12.34
CA LYS A 418 -38.04 -8.59 12.29
C LYS A 418 -37.84 -9.27 10.93
N GLN A 419 -38.90 -9.90 10.40
CA GLN A 419 -38.86 -10.55 9.08
C GLN A 419 -38.72 -9.51 7.95
N ARG A 420 -39.47 -8.40 8.01
CA ARG A 420 -39.36 -7.27 7.06
C ARG A 420 -37.95 -6.68 7.04
N HIS A 421 -37.39 -6.34 8.20
CA HIS A 421 -36.05 -5.77 8.29
C HIS A 421 -34.97 -6.76 7.78
N THR A 422 -35.16 -8.06 7.99
CA THR A 422 -34.24 -9.09 7.47
C THR A 422 -34.31 -9.16 5.94
N LEU A 423 -35.51 -9.06 5.36
CA LEU A 423 -35.73 -9.04 3.92
C LEU A 423 -35.18 -7.76 3.26
N GLU A 424 -35.44 -6.59 3.84
CA GLU A 424 -34.89 -5.31 3.36
C GLU A 424 -33.36 -5.30 3.39
N ARG A 425 -32.74 -5.87 4.45
CA ARG A 425 -31.28 -6.03 4.52
C ARG A 425 -30.75 -6.94 3.40
N ARG A 426 -31.34 -8.14 3.22
CA ARG A 426 -30.96 -9.08 2.15
C ARG A 426 -31.08 -8.42 0.77
N LYS A 427 -32.12 -7.61 0.56
CA LYS A 427 -32.37 -6.86 -0.67
C LYS A 427 -31.37 -5.72 -0.91
N GLU A 428 -30.85 -5.07 0.14
CA GLU A 428 -29.74 -4.10 0.01
C GLU A 428 -28.41 -4.80 -0.28
N GLU A 429 -28.10 -5.89 0.43
CA GLU A 429 -26.90 -6.72 0.21
C GLU A 429 -26.83 -7.26 -1.24
N LEU A 430 -27.93 -7.82 -1.75
CA LEU A 430 -28.03 -8.29 -3.15
C LEU A 430 -27.91 -7.14 -4.17
N LYS A 431 -28.45 -5.95 -3.87
CA LYS A 431 -28.29 -4.76 -4.74
C LYS A 431 -26.84 -4.27 -4.78
N GLU A 432 -26.13 -4.25 -3.64
CA GLU A 432 -24.70 -3.94 -3.63
C GLU A 432 -23.92 -4.99 -4.44
N ARG A 433 -24.23 -6.27 -4.24
CA ARG A 433 -23.59 -7.38 -4.96
C ARG A 433 -23.79 -7.29 -6.48
N LEU A 434 -25.00 -6.97 -6.95
CA LEU A 434 -25.30 -6.72 -8.36
C LEU A 434 -24.45 -5.58 -8.95
N VAL A 435 -24.26 -4.49 -8.18
CA VAL A 435 -23.39 -3.36 -8.59
C VAL A 435 -21.92 -3.78 -8.65
N GLN A 436 -21.45 -4.63 -7.73
CA GLN A 436 -20.09 -5.20 -7.78
C GLN A 436 -19.90 -6.08 -9.02
N VAL A 437 -20.83 -6.99 -9.32
CA VAL A 437 -20.75 -7.91 -10.48
C VAL A 437 -20.77 -7.14 -11.80
N ARG A 438 -21.71 -6.21 -12.00
CA ARG A 438 -21.75 -5.34 -13.20
C ARG A 438 -20.48 -4.53 -13.39
N LYS A 439 -19.89 -4.05 -12.29
CA LYS A 439 -18.60 -3.34 -12.32
C LYS A 439 -17.45 -4.28 -12.70
N GLN A 440 -17.46 -5.53 -12.25
CA GLN A 440 -16.48 -6.54 -12.65
C GLN A 440 -16.62 -6.86 -14.15
N ILE A 441 -17.82 -7.15 -14.65
CA ILE A 441 -18.08 -7.41 -16.08
C ILE A 441 -17.54 -6.27 -16.94
N SER A 442 -17.89 -5.02 -16.63
CA SER A 442 -17.39 -3.83 -17.35
C SER A 442 -15.86 -3.65 -17.28
N ARG A 443 -15.22 -4.09 -16.19
CA ARG A 443 -13.74 -4.17 -16.09
C ARG A 443 -13.18 -5.25 -17.00
N GLU A 444 -13.77 -6.44 -17.01
CA GLU A 444 -13.33 -7.58 -17.84
C GLU A 444 -13.45 -7.26 -19.34
N GLU A 445 -14.56 -6.64 -19.76
CA GLU A 445 -14.77 -6.12 -21.11
C GLU A 445 -13.74 -5.07 -21.52
N HIS A 446 -13.33 -4.20 -20.60
CA HIS A 446 -12.28 -3.22 -20.88
C HIS A 446 -10.93 -3.92 -21.03
N GLU A 447 -10.57 -4.79 -20.08
CA GLU A 447 -9.31 -5.53 -20.10
C GLU A 447 -9.18 -6.35 -21.39
N LYS A 448 -10.19 -7.16 -21.76
CA LYS A 448 -10.23 -7.95 -23.00
C LYS A 448 -10.02 -7.12 -24.27
N ARG A 449 -10.52 -5.88 -24.32
CA ARG A 449 -10.36 -4.96 -25.47
C ARG A 449 -9.03 -4.19 -25.50
N HIS A 450 -8.29 -4.15 -24.38
CA HIS A 450 -7.10 -3.29 -24.24
C HIS A 450 -5.84 -4.05 -23.79
N LEU A 451 -5.85 -5.39 -23.88
CA LEU A 451 -4.69 -6.26 -23.62
C LEU A 451 -3.41 -5.81 -24.33
N GLY A 452 -3.50 -5.38 -25.59
CA GLY A 452 -2.30 -5.14 -26.41
C GLY A 452 -1.51 -6.45 -26.56
N ASN A 453 -0.24 -6.45 -26.14
CA ASN A 453 0.57 -7.68 -26.08
C ASN A 453 0.66 -8.31 -24.67
N TYR A 454 -0.25 -7.97 -23.75
CA TYR A 454 -0.48 -8.77 -22.55
C TYR A 454 -1.47 -9.90 -22.81
N ARG A 455 -1.39 -10.99 -22.04
CA ARG A 455 -2.50 -11.93 -21.83
C ARG A 455 -2.84 -12.00 -20.34
N ARG A 456 -4.12 -12.18 -20.01
CA ARG A 456 -4.54 -12.48 -18.63
C ARG A 456 -4.13 -13.93 -18.31
N ILE A 457 -3.43 -14.13 -17.20
CA ILE A 457 -3.08 -15.47 -16.69
C ILE A 457 -3.75 -15.79 -15.34
N TYR A 458 -4.23 -14.76 -14.62
CA TYR A 458 -5.11 -14.94 -13.47
C TYR A 458 -6.18 -13.84 -13.38
N PRO A 459 -7.46 -14.18 -13.14
CA PRO A 459 -8.02 -15.54 -13.23
C PRO A 459 -7.88 -16.08 -14.67
N PRO A 460 -7.56 -17.38 -14.87
CA PRO A 460 -7.59 -18.01 -16.18
C PRO A 460 -9.04 -18.14 -16.68
N ASP A 461 -9.21 -18.36 -17.99
CA ASP A 461 -10.52 -18.66 -18.58
C ASP A 461 -10.91 -20.15 -18.44
N ASP A 462 -9.95 -21.02 -18.11
CA ASP A 462 -10.17 -22.42 -17.72
C ASP A 462 -10.60 -22.51 -16.25
N LYS A 463 -11.75 -23.15 -16.01
CA LYS A 463 -12.34 -23.35 -14.67
C LYS A 463 -11.54 -24.33 -13.82
N LEU A 464 -11.04 -25.42 -14.38
CA LEU A 464 -10.31 -26.45 -13.62
C LEU A 464 -8.96 -25.90 -13.14
N LEU A 465 -8.30 -25.11 -13.99
CA LEU A 465 -7.10 -24.38 -13.62
C LEU A 465 -7.38 -23.26 -12.59
N LEU A 466 -8.52 -22.57 -12.67
CA LEU A 466 -8.95 -21.61 -11.65
C LEU A 466 -9.20 -22.30 -10.29
N GLU A 467 -9.95 -23.40 -10.25
CA GLU A 467 -10.22 -24.18 -9.03
C GLU A 467 -8.92 -24.69 -8.39
N LYS A 468 -7.98 -25.18 -9.21
CA LYS A 468 -6.62 -25.53 -8.77
C LYS A 468 -5.89 -24.33 -8.15
N TYR A 469 -5.98 -23.15 -8.74
CA TYR A 469 -5.39 -21.93 -8.17
C TYR A 469 -6.11 -21.42 -6.91
N GLU A 470 -7.43 -21.56 -6.79
CA GLU A 470 -8.18 -21.24 -5.56
C GLU A 470 -7.81 -22.19 -4.41
N SER A 471 -7.56 -23.47 -4.69
CA SER A 471 -7.01 -24.44 -3.73
C SER A 471 -5.60 -24.05 -3.27
N LEU A 472 -4.71 -23.67 -4.20
CA LEU A 472 -3.35 -23.21 -3.87
C LEU A 472 -3.35 -21.87 -3.12
N LEU A 473 -4.28 -20.95 -3.42
CA LEU A 473 -4.51 -19.74 -2.63
C LEU A 473 -4.94 -20.10 -1.21
N SER A 474 -5.88 -21.02 -1.04
CA SER A 474 -6.35 -21.46 0.28
C SER A 474 -5.20 -22.01 1.12
N ALA A 475 -4.39 -22.90 0.54
CA ALA A 475 -3.16 -23.41 1.18
C ALA A 475 -2.14 -22.30 1.48
N ALA A 476 -2.00 -21.28 0.63
CA ALA A 476 -1.11 -20.14 0.87
C ALA A 476 -1.60 -19.24 2.01
N PHE A 477 -2.91 -18.98 2.10
CA PHE A 477 -3.52 -18.29 3.23
C PHE A 477 -3.36 -19.10 4.52
N GLU A 478 -3.65 -20.41 4.54
CA GLU A 478 -3.40 -21.25 5.72
C GLU A 478 -1.92 -21.23 6.15
N THR A 479 -0.99 -21.29 5.20
CA THR A 479 0.46 -21.21 5.43
C THR A 479 0.92 -19.84 5.97
N PHE A 480 0.14 -18.79 5.74
CA PHE A 480 0.34 -17.44 6.28
C PHE A 480 -0.35 -17.25 7.64
N LEU A 481 -1.55 -17.81 7.81
CA LEU A 481 -2.36 -17.72 9.03
C LEU A 481 -1.93 -18.71 10.12
N ALA A 482 -1.10 -19.71 9.79
CA ALA A 482 -0.37 -20.58 10.71
C ALA A 482 0.62 -19.77 11.58
N GLY A 483 0.05 -19.00 12.51
CA GLY A 483 0.72 -18.02 13.36
C GLY A 483 -0.11 -16.77 13.68
N ARG A 484 -1.11 -16.38 12.86
CA ARG A 484 -1.95 -15.17 13.09
C ARG A 484 -3.36 -15.23 12.44
N ALA A 485 -4.38 -14.84 13.22
CA ALA A 485 -5.65 -14.20 12.83
C ALA A 485 -6.66 -14.94 11.91
N ALA A 486 -7.68 -15.57 12.51
CA ALA A 486 -8.77 -16.28 11.83
C ALA A 486 -9.73 -15.43 10.93
N SER A 487 -9.62 -14.10 10.92
CA SER A 487 -10.61 -13.22 10.25
C SER A 487 -10.64 -13.36 8.71
N LEU A 488 -9.50 -13.65 8.08
CA LEU A 488 -9.40 -13.79 6.61
C LEU A 488 -10.10 -15.07 6.10
N GLN A 489 -9.99 -16.16 6.86
CA GLN A 489 -10.54 -17.47 6.50
C GLN A 489 -12.07 -17.44 6.38
N LYS A 490 -12.76 -16.63 7.21
CA LYS A 490 -14.21 -16.43 7.16
C LYS A 490 -14.68 -15.65 5.91
N GLU A 491 -13.82 -14.88 5.26
CA GLU A 491 -14.16 -14.12 4.06
C GLU A 491 -13.95 -14.92 2.76
N MET A 492 -13.03 -15.89 2.76
CA MET A 492 -12.87 -16.86 1.67
C MET A 492 -14.11 -17.74 1.53
N ASN A 493 -14.64 -18.23 2.66
CA ASN A 493 -15.78 -19.17 2.68
C ASN A 493 -17.16 -18.49 2.52
N ASN A 494 -17.24 -17.27 1.97
CA ASN A 494 -18.51 -16.58 1.74
C ASN A 494 -19.12 -16.96 0.37
N PRO A 495 -20.20 -17.76 0.31
CA PRO A 495 -20.78 -18.23 -0.96
C PRO A 495 -21.29 -17.10 -1.85
N LEU A 496 -21.69 -15.97 -1.27
CA LEU A 496 -22.17 -14.79 -2.02
C LEU A 496 -21.12 -14.25 -3.01
N LYS A 497 -19.81 -14.50 -2.76
CA LYS A 497 -18.73 -14.10 -3.69
C LYS A 497 -18.72 -14.87 -5.01
N ARG A 498 -19.37 -16.03 -5.11
CA ARG A 498 -19.40 -16.88 -6.32
C ARG A 498 -20.67 -16.72 -7.18
N MET A 499 -21.68 -16.01 -6.71
CA MET A 499 -22.92 -15.74 -7.47
C MET A 499 -22.66 -14.85 -8.70
N LYS A 500 -23.33 -15.19 -9.80
CA LYS A 500 -23.35 -14.45 -11.07
C LYS A 500 -24.42 -13.36 -11.09
N GLU A 501 -24.56 -12.63 -12.20
CA GLU A 501 -25.59 -11.59 -12.35
C GLU A 501 -27.01 -12.18 -12.39
N GLU A 502 -27.22 -13.29 -13.12
CA GLU A 502 -28.52 -13.97 -13.18
C GLU A 502 -28.99 -14.42 -11.78
N ASP A 503 -28.18 -15.21 -11.06
CA ASP A 503 -28.52 -15.72 -9.72
C ASP A 503 -28.88 -14.60 -8.71
N ILE A 504 -28.27 -13.41 -8.85
CA ILE A 504 -28.54 -12.26 -7.98
C ILE A 504 -29.86 -11.57 -8.36
N LEU A 505 -30.19 -11.51 -9.65
CA LEU A 505 -31.46 -10.94 -10.13
C LEU A 505 -32.63 -11.83 -9.71
N ASP A 506 -32.50 -13.15 -9.84
CA ASP A 506 -33.52 -14.12 -9.42
C ASP A 506 -33.77 -14.05 -7.90
N LEU A 507 -32.71 -13.96 -7.09
CA LEU A 507 -32.85 -13.73 -5.65
C LEU A 507 -33.44 -12.35 -5.29
N LEU A 508 -33.25 -11.32 -6.13
CA LEU A 508 -33.87 -10.01 -5.93
C LEU A 508 -35.37 -10.04 -6.27
N GLU A 509 -35.78 -10.78 -7.30
CA GLU A 509 -37.19 -11.00 -7.63
C GLU A 509 -37.88 -11.83 -6.55
N GLN A 510 -37.25 -12.90 -6.03
CA GLN A 510 -37.77 -13.63 -4.87
C GLN A 510 -37.92 -12.71 -3.64
N CYS A 511 -36.95 -11.82 -3.37
CA CYS A 511 -37.06 -10.83 -2.29
C CYS A 511 -38.11 -9.73 -2.55
N GLU A 512 -38.66 -9.64 -3.77
CA GLU A 512 -39.80 -8.77 -4.10
C GLU A 512 -41.13 -9.50 -3.92
N LEU A 513 -41.23 -10.74 -4.38
CA LEU A 513 -42.37 -11.63 -4.11
C LEU A 513 -42.58 -11.85 -2.59
N ASP A 514 -41.50 -12.02 -1.83
CA ASP A 514 -41.54 -12.16 -0.38
C ASP A 514 -42.04 -10.87 0.32
N ASP A 515 -41.70 -9.67 -0.17
CA ASP A 515 -42.17 -8.39 0.40
C ASP A 515 -43.65 -8.15 0.05
N GLU A 516 -44.09 -8.49 -1.17
CA GLU A 516 -45.52 -8.43 -1.51
C GLU A 516 -46.36 -9.39 -0.65
N LYS A 517 -45.86 -10.61 -0.43
CA LYS A 517 -46.46 -11.60 0.48
C LYS A 517 -46.48 -11.11 1.93
N LEU A 518 -45.40 -10.50 2.42
CA LEU A 518 -45.33 -9.93 3.77
C LEU A 518 -46.28 -8.73 3.95
N MET A 519 -46.54 -7.99 2.87
CA MET A 519 -47.46 -6.84 2.83
C MET A 519 -48.93 -7.24 2.63
N GLY A 520 -49.27 -8.52 2.68
CA GLY A 520 -50.65 -9.02 2.55
C GLY A 520 -51.26 -8.79 1.17
N LYS A 521 -50.45 -8.50 0.15
CA LYS A 521 -50.94 -8.32 -1.23
C LYS A 521 -51.15 -9.71 -1.83
N SER A 522 -52.35 -9.98 -2.32
CA SER A 522 -52.60 -11.18 -3.12
C SER A 522 -51.74 -11.12 -4.39
N ALA A 523 -50.93 -12.16 -4.60
CA ALA A 523 -49.99 -12.21 -5.71
C ALA A 523 -50.75 -12.10 -7.04
N ARG A 524 -50.55 -11.02 -7.78
CA ARG A 524 -51.08 -10.91 -9.14
C ARG A 524 -50.31 -11.88 -10.01
N GLN A 525 -50.89 -13.04 -10.31
CA GLN A 525 -50.39 -13.94 -11.34
C GLN A 525 -50.23 -13.17 -12.65
N ARG A 526 -48.99 -12.82 -13.00
CA ARG A 526 -48.61 -12.65 -14.40
C ARG A 526 -48.63 -14.04 -15.01
N GLY A 527 -49.76 -14.37 -15.66
CA GLY A 527 -49.86 -15.55 -16.50
C GLY A 527 -48.71 -15.59 -17.52
N SER A 528 -48.42 -16.79 -18.02
CA SER A 528 -47.33 -17.03 -18.96
C SER A 528 -47.40 -16.08 -20.16
N LYS A 529 -46.24 -15.55 -20.58
CA LYS A 529 -46.12 -14.88 -21.87
C LYS A 529 -46.20 -15.91 -22.98
N THR A 530 -47.41 -16.21 -23.45
CA THR A 530 -47.60 -16.92 -24.72
C THR A 530 -46.86 -16.18 -25.82
N LEU A 531 -45.91 -16.84 -26.46
CA LEU A 531 -45.24 -16.31 -27.63
C LEU A 531 -46.29 -16.04 -28.71
N THR A 532 -46.51 -14.76 -29.03
CA THR A 532 -47.33 -14.33 -30.15
C THR A 532 -46.47 -13.46 -31.07
N SER A 533 -46.60 -13.72 -32.36
CA SER A 533 -45.87 -13.06 -33.45
C SER A 533 -46.28 -11.60 -33.62
N MET A 534 -45.59 -10.89 -34.53
CA MET A 534 -45.88 -9.49 -34.86
C MET A 534 -47.36 -9.26 -35.19
N PRO A 535 -47.96 -8.15 -34.73
CA PRO A 535 -49.21 -7.65 -35.28
C PRO A 535 -48.95 -6.91 -36.59
N GLU A 536 -49.51 -7.42 -37.68
CA GLU A 536 -49.64 -6.69 -38.96
C GLU A 536 -51.13 -6.44 -39.24
N SER A 537 -51.45 -5.22 -39.70
CA SER A 537 -52.76 -4.73 -40.19
C SER A 537 -54.06 -5.29 -39.56
N ALA A 538 -54.78 -4.47 -38.79
CA ALA A 538 -56.15 -4.76 -38.39
C ALA A 538 -57.16 -4.44 -39.51
N HIS A 539 -58.14 -5.33 -39.72
CA HIS A 539 -59.42 -5.03 -40.38
C HIS A 539 -60.59 -5.33 -39.42
N VAL A 540 -61.72 -4.63 -39.62
CA VAL A 540 -62.81 -4.51 -38.64
C VAL A 540 -63.98 -5.45 -38.93
N PRO A 541 -64.52 -6.13 -37.90
CA PRO A 541 -65.98 -6.32 -37.78
C PRO A 541 -66.58 -5.68 -36.51
N ARG A 542 -67.92 -5.75 -36.37
CA ARG A 542 -68.73 -5.00 -35.38
C ARG A 542 -69.42 -5.91 -34.34
N ARG A 543 -69.68 -5.33 -33.15
CA ARG A 543 -70.85 -5.52 -32.25
C ARG A 543 -71.50 -6.92 -32.14
N GLN A 544 -71.49 -7.51 -30.94
CA GLN A 544 -72.63 -7.63 -29.99
C GLN A 544 -72.10 -8.27 -28.69
N LYS A 545 -72.34 -7.69 -27.50
CA LYS A 545 -73.52 -7.76 -26.61
C LYS A 545 -73.73 -9.13 -25.90
N ASP A 546 -73.47 -9.08 -24.59
CA ASP A 546 -74.32 -9.56 -23.50
C ASP A 546 -74.44 -11.05 -23.12
N PHE A 547 -73.88 -11.32 -21.92
CA PHE A 547 -74.53 -11.91 -20.73
C PHE A 547 -74.29 -13.36 -20.26
N SER A 548 -74.34 -13.46 -18.93
CA SER A 548 -74.56 -14.63 -18.04
C SER A 548 -73.56 -15.79 -18.00
N SER A 549 -73.09 -16.05 -16.77
CA SER A 549 -72.29 -17.20 -16.33
C SER A 549 -73.05 -18.05 -15.30
N SER A 550 -72.81 -19.35 -15.28
CA SER A 550 -73.13 -20.28 -14.18
C SER A 550 -72.02 -21.35 -14.13
N SER A 551 -71.19 -21.42 -13.09
CA SER A 551 -71.31 -22.33 -11.93
C SER A 551 -71.54 -23.81 -12.29
N SER A 552 -70.86 -24.81 -11.75
CA SER A 552 -69.66 -24.92 -10.88
C SER A 552 -69.19 -26.41 -10.91
N SER A 553 -68.50 -27.10 -9.99
CA SER A 553 -67.87 -26.88 -8.65
C SER A 553 -67.06 -28.17 -8.30
N CYS A 554 -66.11 -28.09 -7.35
CA CYS A 554 -65.62 -29.17 -6.44
C CYS A 554 -65.01 -30.48 -7.07
N ASN A 555 -64.13 -31.28 -6.42
CA ASN A 555 -63.29 -31.10 -5.21
C ASN A 555 -62.15 -32.17 -5.16
N ASN A 556 -61.13 -31.88 -4.34
CA ASN A 556 -60.29 -32.80 -3.51
C ASN A 556 -59.43 -33.96 -4.09
N SER A 557 -58.20 -34.04 -3.53
CA SER A 557 -57.41 -35.24 -3.13
C SER A 557 -56.95 -36.28 -4.17
N SER A 558 -55.79 -36.95 -4.01
CA SER A 558 -54.59 -36.74 -3.16
C SER A 558 -53.42 -37.67 -3.56
N SER A 559 -52.27 -37.52 -2.90
CA SER A 559 -51.30 -38.60 -2.55
C SER A 559 -50.66 -39.46 -3.67
N SER A 560 -49.54 -38.96 -4.20
CA SER A 560 -48.20 -39.60 -4.16
C SER A 560 -48.04 -41.13 -4.09
N ALA A 561 -47.40 -41.69 -5.13
CA ALA A 561 -46.36 -42.73 -5.12
C ALA A 561 -45.56 -42.55 -6.45
N SER A 562 -44.23 -42.65 -6.61
CA SER A 562 -43.25 -43.70 -6.25
C SER A 562 -43.64 -45.07 -6.85
N GLU A 563 -42.80 -45.79 -7.59
CA GLU A 563 -41.35 -45.69 -7.81
C GLU A 563 -40.91 -46.61 -8.99
N ASN A 564 -39.69 -46.44 -9.51
CA ASN A 564 -38.84 -47.47 -10.17
C ASN A 564 -39.34 -48.09 -11.51
N ASP A 565 -38.53 -48.75 -12.35
CA ASP A 565 -37.07 -48.69 -12.66
C ASP A 565 -36.84 -49.40 -14.04
N ASP A 566 -35.57 -49.67 -14.38
CA ASP A 566 -35.05 -50.60 -15.40
C ASP A 566 -35.28 -50.20 -16.89
N ASP A 567 -34.24 -49.92 -17.69
CA ASP A 567 -33.16 -50.80 -18.23
C ASP A 567 -33.63 -51.74 -19.36
N ASP A 568 -33.02 -51.65 -20.55
CA ASP A 568 -31.97 -52.58 -21.00
C ASP A 568 -31.30 -52.11 -22.32
N GLU A 569 -30.27 -52.81 -22.80
CA GLU A 569 -29.42 -52.48 -23.94
C GLU A 569 -29.75 -53.18 -25.30
N GLN A 570 -29.16 -52.62 -26.37
CA GLN A 570 -28.64 -53.28 -27.60
C GLN A 570 -29.58 -53.73 -28.77
N LYS A 571 -29.25 -53.22 -29.97
CA LYS A 571 -29.23 -53.84 -31.34
C LYS A 571 -30.55 -54.42 -31.89
N ASP A 572 -31.01 -54.06 -33.10
CA ASP A 572 -30.36 -54.30 -34.40
C ASP A 572 -30.82 -53.28 -35.49
N ASP A 573 -29.94 -52.91 -36.43
CA ASP A 573 -29.92 -53.28 -37.88
C ASP A 573 -31.17 -52.96 -38.73
N PHE A 574 -30.94 -52.23 -39.84
CA PHE A 574 -31.59 -52.51 -41.13
C PHE A 574 -30.88 -51.79 -42.29
N ARG A 575 -30.63 -52.53 -43.38
CA ARG A 575 -30.11 -51.98 -44.66
C ARG A 575 -31.24 -51.59 -45.61
N GLN A 576 -31.01 -50.55 -46.42
CA GLN A 576 -31.37 -50.62 -47.85
C GLN A 576 -30.43 -49.79 -48.72
N THR A 577 -30.44 -50.05 -50.04
CA THR A 577 -29.39 -49.62 -50.99
C THR A 577 -29.97 -49.14 -52.31
N LYS A 578 -29.29 -48.19 -52.98
CA LYS A 578 -28.85 -48.33 -54.38
C LYS A 578 -27.87 -47.24 -54.81
N THR A 579 -27.27 -47.45 -55.98
CA THR A 579 -26.04 -46.83 -56.52
C THR A 579 -26.29 -46.18 -57.90
N VAL A 580 -25.19 -45.74 -58.56
CA VAL A 580 -25.01 -45.31 -59.98
C VAL A 580 -24.78 -43.81 -60.17
N SER A 581 -23.92 -43.33 -61.09
CA SER A 581 -22.45 -43.48 -61.21
C SER A 581 -21.88 -42.49 -62.26
N TYR A 582 -20.56 -42.26 -62.26
CA TYR A 582 -19.71 -41.76 -63.37
C TYR A 582 -20.08 -40.49 -64.17
N SER A 583 -19.14 -39.54 -64.22
CA SER A 583 -18.52 -39.08 -65.49
C SER A 583 -17.27 -38.21 -65.23
N LEU A 584 -16.33 -38.20 -66.18
CA LEU A 584 -15.21 -37.24 -66.26
C LEU A 584 -15.39 -36.32 -67.48
N GLY A 585 -14.81 -35.12 -67.41
CA GLY A 585 -14.61 -34.18 -68.53
C GLY A 585 -14.09 -32.84 -67.99
N GLU A 586 -12.78 -32.57 -68.01
CA GLU A 586 -11.99 -32.08 -69.16
C GLU A 586 -12.27 -30.63 -69.60
N SER A 587 -11.45 -29.69 -69.10
CA SER A 587 -10.68 -28.67 -69.84
C SER A 587 -10.13 -27.64 -68.82
N LYS A 588 -8.84 -27.39 -68.59
CA LYS A 588 -7.59 -27.39 -69.38
C LYS A 588 -7.35 -26.07 -70.14
N HIS A 589 -6.28 -25.39 -69.71
CA HIS A 589 -5.44 -24.41 -70.43
C HIS A 589 -5.83 -22.92 -70.57
N LYS A 590 -4.82 -22.10 -70.20
CA LYS A 590 -4.32 -20.88 -70.90
C LYS A 590 -5.19 -19.60 -70.84
N SER A 591 -4.61 -18.40 -70.91
CA SER A 591 -3.21 -17.94 -70.72
C SER A 591 -3.13 -16.41 -70.83
N SER A 592 -2.09 -15.79 -70.23
CA SER A 592 -1.50 -14.53 -70.71
C SER A 592 -2.38 -13.27 -70.64
N GLU A 593 -1.87 -12.04 -70.73
CA GLU A 593 -0.56 -11.46 -70.40
C GLU A 593 -0.73 -9.93 -70.33
N ARG A 594 0.22 -9.21 -69.69
CA ARG A 594 0.56 -7.80 -69.99
C ARG A 594 -0.57 -6.74 -69.78
N SER A 595 -0.32 -5.42 -69.82
CA SER A 595 0.86 -4.61 -69.46
C SER A 595 0.49 -3.12 -69.54
N SER A 596 1.22 -2.25 -68.82
CA SER A 596 1.44 -0.80 -69.14
C SER A 596 0.22 0.15 -69.09
N ARG A 597 0.34 1.49 -68.95
CA ARG A 597 1.45 2.45 -68.64
C ARG A 597 0.79 3.67 -67.94
N VAL A 598 1.30 4.22 -66.82
CA VAL A 598 2.40 5.22 -66.65
C VAL A 598 2.00 6.68 -66.97
N LEU A 599 2.69 7.62 -66.29
CA LEU A 599 2.54 9.10 -66.22
C LEU A 599 1.49 9.62 -65.19
N GLY A 600 1.81 10.61 -64.34
CA GLY A 600 3.08 11.35 -64.19
C GLY A 600 3.29 12.12 -62.87
N LYS A 601 4.49 12.73 -62.76
CA LYS A 601 5.08 13.57 -61.69
C LYS A 601 6.23 14.39 -62.34
N PRO A 602 6.88 15.37 -61.67
CA PRO A 602 6.41 16.40 -60.72
C PRO A 602 6.64 17.81 -61.39
N PRO A 603 7.08 18.94 -60.76
CA PRO A 603 8.23 19.10 -59.84
C PRO A 603 7.85 19.73 -58.47
N LEU A 604 8.58 19.62 -57.35
CA LEU A 604 10.02 19.69 -57.01
C LEU A 604 10.66 21.09 -57.02
N LYS A 605 11.06 21.57 -55.83
CA LYS A 605 12.28 22.35 -55.60
C LYS A 605 12.77 22.16 -54.16
N SER A 606 14.07 22.29 -53.95
CA SER A 606 14.81 22.11 -52.69
C SER A 606 15.95 23.12 -52.62
N ILE A 607 16.59 23.28 -51.45
CA ILE A 607 17.96 23.82 -51.29
C ILE A 607 18.49 23.49 -49.86
N LYS A 608 19.81 23.57 -49.66
CA LYS A 608 20.53 23.17 -48.43
C LYS A 608 21.24 24.36 -47.75
N ALA A 609 21.45 24.23 -46.42
CA ALA A 609 22.62 24.64 -45.61
C ALA A 609 23.12 26.10 -45.57
N GLY A 610 23.67 26.51 -44.41
CA GLY A 610 24.42 27.77 -44.21
C GLY A 610 24.47 28.23 -42.73
N PRO A 611 25.65 28.61 -42.16
CA PRO A 611 25.77 28.99 -40.73
C PRO A 611 26.28 30.42 -40.45
N SER A 612 25.77 31.06 -39.38
CA SER A 612 26.34 32.23 -38.65
C SER A 612 25.46 32.50 -37.39
N ALA A 613 25.95 32.61 -36.15
CA ALA A 613 26.88 33.58 -35.53
C ALA A 613 26.19 34.90 -35.03
N SER A 614 26.41 35.24 -33.75
CA SER A 614 25.84 36.39 -32.99
C SER A 614 26.63 37.70 -33.18
N PRO A 615 26.17 38.88 -32.70
CA PRO A 615 26.63 39.41 -31.38
C PRO A 615 25.59 40.33 -30.61
N VAL A 616 25.58 40.51 -29.25
CA VAL A 616 26.37 41.39 -28.31
C VAL A 616 26.16 42.92 -28.54
N LEU A 617 25.81 43.83 -27.59
CA LEU A 617 25.45 43.82 -26.14
C LEU A 617 24.80 45.18 -25.71
N SER A 618 24.05 45.26 -24.58
CA SER A 618 24.11 46.43 -23.66
C SER A 618 23.60 46.17 -22.21
N GLY A 619 24.53 45.91 -21.28
CA GLY A 619 24.45 46.30 -19.85
C GLY A 619 25.22 47.63 -19.64
N PRO A 620 25.95 47.91 -18.53
CA PRO A 620 26.39 47.05 -17.39
C PRO A 620 25.55 47.36 -16.11
N ILE A 621 25.95 47.44 -14.82
CA ILE A 621 27.17 47.41 -13.96
C ILE A 621 26.72 46.70 -12.64
N ARG A 622 27.32 45.63 -12.07
CA ARG A 622 28.62 45.39 -11.39
C ARG A 622 28.78 46.16 -10.05
N ARG A 623 29.37 45.65 -8.95
CA ARG A 623 30.46 44.66 -8.63
C ARG A 623 30.21 44.03 -7.22
N SER A 624 30.93 43.03 -6.66
CA SER A 624 31.66 41.80 -7.11
C SER A 624 32.31 41.07 -5.88
N ILE A 625 33.07 39.96 -6.07
CA ILE A 625 33.93 39.20 -5.10
C ILE A 625 33.19 38.06 -4.34
N SER A 626 33.68 36.81 -4.19
CA SER A 626 34.68 35.98 -4.92
C SER A 626 34.48 34.47 -4.61
N CYS A 627 35.17 33.55 -5.31
CA CYS A 627 35.07 32.09 -5.16
C CYS A 627 36.39 31.47 -4.59
N PRO A 628 36.49 30.14 -4.32
CA PRO A 628 36.78 29.18 -5.41
C PRO A 628 36.32 27.70 -5.27
N ARG A 629 35.99 27.10 -6.44
CA ARG A 629 36.24 25.69 -6.87
C ARG A 629 35.58 24.50 -6.14
N SER A 630 35.72 23.34 -6.80
CA SER A 630 35.05 22.04 -6.61
C SER A 630 35.87 20.91 -7.29
N ILE A 631 35.34 19.67 -7.28
CA ILE A 631 35.67 18.48 -8.14
C ILE A 631 36.36 17.27 -7.46
N SER A 632 35.81 16.09 -7.82
CA SER A 632 36.37 14.71 -7.84
C SER A 632 36.45 13.80 -6.61
N SER A 633 35.97 12.58 -6.87
CA SER A 633 36.37 11.29 -6.28
C SER A 633 37.72 10.79 -6.83
N LEU A 634 38.39 9.84 -6.15
CA LEU A 634 38.71 8.50 -6.72
C LEU A 634 39.56 7.61 -5.78
N THR A 635 39.51 6.31 -6.06
CA THR A 635 40.51 5.24 -5.78
C THR A 635 40.92 4.90 -4.33
N ALA A 636 41.30 3.63 -4.15
CA ALA A 636 41.87 3.09 -2.93
C ALA A 636 43.40 2.91 -3.08
N GLN A 637 44.11 2.94 -1.95
CA GLN A 637 45.37 2.23 -1.76
C GLN A 637 45.47 1.79 -0.30
N SER A 638 45.95 0.57 -0.08
CA SER A 638 46.26 0.01 1.23
C SER A 638 47.65 0.45 1.69
N PRO A 639 47.86 0.49 3.01
CA PRO A 639 49.09 -0.12 3.52
C PRO A 639 48.85 -1.15 4.62
N THR A 640 49.76 -2.11 4.65
CA THR A 640 50.00 -3.13 5.67
C THR A 640 50.26 -2.54 7.06
N ASN A 641 49.65 -3.08 8.12
CA ASN A 641 50.35 -3.98 9.06
C ASN A 641 49.47 -4.51 10.20
N GLU A 642 50.00 -5.54 10.88
CA GLU A 642 49.36 -6.29 11.98
C GLU A 642 49.85 -5.77 13.38
N PRO A 643 49.78 -6.47 14.55
CA PRO A 643 49.19 -5.85 15.73
C PRO A 643 50.09 -5.75 16.98
N ARG A 644 49.72 -4.85 17.91
CA ARG A 644 49.81 -4.94 19.40
C ARG A 644 49.31 -3.60 19.97
N ALA A 645 48.47 -3.47 21.00
CA ALA A 645 48.27 -4.18 22.28
C ALA A 645 49.02 -3.56 23.48
N GLY A 646 48.25 -3.02 24.43
CA GLY A 646 48.56 -3.08 25.87
C GLY A 646 49.29 -1.89 26.53
N ALA A 647 48.55 -1.20 27.41
CA ALA A 647 49.03 -0.59 28.67
C ALA A 647 50.15 0.51 28.60
N ALA A 648 50.50 1.21 29.68
CA ALA A 648 49.72 1.90 30.74
C ALA A 648 50.71 2.74 31.59
N LYS A 649 50.20 3.70 32.38
CA LYS A 649 50.91 4.42 33.47
C LYS A 649 52.04 5.40 33.10
N SER A 650 51.74 6.69 33.37
CA SER A 650 52.52 7.69 34.14
C SER A 650 53.64 7.17 35.08
N PRO A 651 54.61 8.00 35.59
CA PRO A 651 54.42 9.43 35.94
C PRO A 651 55.67 10.38 35.90
N THR A 652 55.49 11.59 36.47
CA THR A 652 56.47 12.49 37.17
C THR A 652 57.66 13.15 36.43
N LEU A 653 57.68 14.50 36.45
CA LEU A 653 58.57 15.32 37.33
C LEU A 653 57.88 16.69 37.61
N ALA A 654 57.72 17.08 38.88
CA ALA A 654 58.44 18.16 39.59
C ALA A 654 58.35 19.57 38.95
N THR A 655 57.59 20.59 39.40
CA THR A 655 57.21 21.19 40.72
C THR A 655 57.99 22.46 41.08
N ASN A 656 57.23 23.56 41.31
CA ASN A 656 57.51 24.83 42.03
C ASN A 656 56.96 26.03 41.24
N THR A 657 56.37 27.08 41.81
CA THR A 657 55.80 27.36 43.15
C THR A 657 54.79 28.51 43.01
N ALA A 658 53.81 28.78 43.89
CA ALA A 658 53.39 28.11 45.13
C ALA A 658 51.84 27.97 45.17
N ALA A 659 51.16 28.45 46.23
CA ALA A 659 49.71 28.33 46.43
C ALA A 659 49.05 29.58 47.04
N ALA A 660 47.79 29.82 46.68
CA ALA A 660 46.75 30.39 47.52
C ALA A 660 45.36 30.08 46.90
N ALA A 661 44.34 29.85 47.74
CA ALA A 661 42.96 29.61 47.29
C ALA A 661 42.02 30.56 48.03
N LEU A 662 40.89 30.94 47.42
CA LEU A 662 39.59 31.15 48.10
C LEU A 662 38.43 31.45 47.11
N MET A 663 37.24 31.65 47.66
CA MET A 663 35.93 31.55 46.99
C MET A 663 35.45 32.83 46.27
N ARG A 664 34.31 32.70 45.57
CA ARG A 664 33.31 33.75 45.20
C ARG A 664 33.09 34.81 46.32
N PRO A 665 32.59 36.05 46.06
CA PRO A 665 31.53 36.36 45.08
C PRO A 665 31.50 37.78 44.40
N ASN A 666 30.46 38.00 43.57
CA ASN A 666 29.70 39.24 43.31
C ASN A 666 30.34 40.60 42.90
N THR A 667 30.23 40.91 41.58
CA THR A 667 29.51 42.05 40.95
C THR A 667 29.68 43.54 41.37
N VAL A 668 29.64 44.41 40.34
CA VAL A 668 29.16 45.83 40.27
C VAL A 668 30.20 46.96 40.13
N SER A 669 30.17 47.62 38.95
CA SER A 669 30.13 49.09 38.73
C SER A 669 29.59 49.32 37.31
N ARG A 670 28.59 50.18 37.02
CA ARG A 670 28.41 51.64 37.22
C ARG A 670 29.39 52.50 36.40
N SER A 671 28.99 53.57 35.70
CA SER A 671 27.66 54.07 35.25
C SER A 671 27.84 55.40 34.50
N HIS A 672 26.91 55.84 33.62
CA HIS A 672 26.46 57.25 33.51
C HIS A 672 25.18 57.39 32.64
N SER A 673 24.50 58.54 32.73
CA SER A 673 23.15 58.91 32.23
C SER A 673 23.19 60.22 31.39
N LEU A 674 22.15 60.86 30.83
CA LEU A 674 20.68 60.97 31.03
C LEU A 674 19.96 61.06 29.65
N SER A 675 18.66 60.83 29.38
CA SER A 675 17.39 60.63 30.13
C SER A 675 16.55 61.87 30.57
N ARG A 676 15.47 62.22 29.83
CA ARG A 676 14.31 63.01 30.32
C ARG A 676 12.99 62.65 29.60
N SER A 677 11.85 63.00 30.21
CA SER A 677 10.50 62.47 29.89
C SER A 677 9.41 63.58 29.87
N GLY A 678 8.21 63.27 29.39
CA GLY A 678 7.03 64.14 29.49
C GLY A 678 5.69 63.38 29.30
N SER A 679 4.62 63.84 29.97
CA SER A 679 3.27 63.24 29.95
C SER A 679 2.20 64.32 30.10
N ALA A 680 1.05 64.18 29.44
CA ALA A 680 -0.13 65.05 29.64
C ALA A 680 -1.46 64.38 29.19
N TYR A 681 -2.55 64.74 29.86
CA TYR A 681 -3.94 64.43 29.47
C TYR A 681 -4.60 65.62 28.76
N ARG A 682 -5.47 65.40 27.76
CA ARG A 682 -6.91 65.83 27.71
C ARG A 682 -7.55 65.74 26.30
N VAL A 683 -8.88 65.63 26.30
CA VAL A 683 -9.85 65.69 25.17
C VAL A 683 -10.55 67.09 25.23
N PRO A 684 -11.27 67.65 24.22
CA PRO A 684 -12.58 67.15 23.70
C PRO A 684 -12.96 67.48 22.21
N HIS A 685 -14.22 67.16 21.82
CA HIS A 685 -15.00 67.57 20.62
C HIS A 685 -14.69 66.86 19.27
N SER A 686 -15.56 66.00 18.68
CA SER A 686 -16.94 66.13 18.11
C SER A 686 -16.97 66.63 16.65
N SER A 687 -17.76 66.13 15.69
CA SER A 687 -18.85 65.13 15.64
C SER A 687 -18.91 64.45 14.24
N SER A 688 -19.59 63.32 14.01
CA SER A 688 -21.01 63.25 13.59
C SER A 688 -21.57 61.80 13.59
N LEU A 689 -22.90 61.67 13.45
CA LEU A 689 -23.75 60.48 13.74
C LEU A 689 -23.82 59.42 12.62
N GLY A 690 -24.22 58.19 12.97
CA GLY A 690 -24.33 57.05 12.03
C GLY A 690 -25.13 55.82 12.52
N THR A 691 -26.25 56.06 13.23
CA THR A 691 -27.35 55.13 13.62
C THR A 691 -27.10 53.62 13.89
N ILE A 692 -27.36 53.27 15.14
CA ILE A 692 -27.54 51.94 15.77
C ILE A 692 -28.39 50.94 14.95
N HIS A 693 -27.99 49.66 14.95
CA HIS A 693 -28.92 48.55 15.21
C HIS A 693 -28.23 47.42 15.99
N SER A 694 -28.98 46.75 16.87
CA SER A 694 -28.47 45.88 17.93
C SER A 694 -28.53 44.39 17.60
N ASN A 695 -27.50 43.64 18.02
CA ASN A 695 -27.70 42.28 18.53
C ASN A 695 -26.55 41.90 19.48
N MET A 696 -26.83 41.87 20.79
CA MET A 696 -25.91 41.35 21.81
C MET A 696 -26.20 39.85 22.00
N GLY A 697 -25.19 39.00 21.81
CA GLY A 697 -25.34 37.55 21.93
C GLY A 697 -24.00 36.80 21.90
N GLU A 698 -23.54 36.41 23.08
CA GLU A 698 -22.48 35.42 23.37
C GLU A 698 -21.00 35.76 23.07
N SER A 699 -20.14 35.07 23.82
CA SER A 699 -18.69 34.89 23.65
C SER A 699 -17.77 36.12 23.77
N LEU A 700 -17.63 36.62 25.00
CA LEU A 700 -16.41 37.30 25.47
C LEU A 700 -15.79 36.51 26.64
N LEU A 701 -15.22 35.34 26.32
CA LEU A 701 -14.51 34.49 27.29
C LEU A 701 -12.99 34.57 27.07
N ASN A 702 -12.31 35.20 28.02
CA ASN A 702 -10.91 34.98 28.41
C ASN A 702 -9.87 34.77 27.30
N LEU A 703 -9.54 35.84 26.56
CA LEU A 703 -8.23 35.96 25.93
C LEU A 703 -7.15 36.17 27.01
N ARG A 704 -6.53 35.08 27.45
CA ARG A 704 -5.39 35.11 28.40
C ARG A 704 -4.17 35.78 27.76
N THR A 705 -3.39 36.46 28.56
CA THR A 705 -2.11 37.06 28.13
C THR A 705 -1.01 35.99 28.02
N LYS A 706 -0.01 36.25 27.19
CA LYS A 706 1.15 35.33 27.02
C LYS A 706 1.98 35.16 28.29
N GLU A 707 1.92 36.14 29.20
CA GLU A 707 2.63 36.09 30.48
C GLU A 707 1.91 35.16 31.47
N GLU A 708 0.57 35.20 31.52
CA GLU A 708 -0.24 34.23 32.25
C GLU A 708 -0.08 32.80 31.72
N GLU A 709 -0.04 32.61 30.39
CA GLU A 709 0.22 31.28 29.79
C GLU A 709 1.60 30.72 30.14
N ALA A 710 2.62 31.58 30.22
CA ALA A 710 3.97 31.20 30.65
C ALA A 710 3.98 30.83 32.16
N GLU A 711 3.34 31.62 33.01
CA GLU A 711 3.27 31.32 34.45
C GLU A 711 2.52 29.99 34.70
N LEU A 712 1.38 29.77 34.04
CA LEU A 712 0.64 28.50 34.12
C LEU A 712 1.44 27.31 33.59
N THR A 713 2.29 27.51 32.58
CA THR A 713 3.23 26.49 32.09
C THR A 713 4.31 26.17 33.12
N GLN A 714 4.85 27.18 33.81
CA GLN A 714 5.82 27.00 34.90
C GLN A 714 5.19 26.33 36.14
N GLN A 715 3.98 26.72 36.54
CA GLN A 715 3.22 26.04 37.60
C GLN A 715 2.89 24.58 37.23
N THR A 716 2.61 24.32 35.95
CA THR A 716 2.44 22.94 35.43
C THR A 716 3.76 22.17 35.57
N LEU A 717 4.90 22.74 35.17
CA LEU A 717 6.21 22.09 35.26
C LEU A 717 6.59 21.71 36.70
N ALA A 718 6.33 22.59 37.67
CA ALA A 718 6.54 22.31 39.09
C ALA A 718 5.70 21.09 39.52
N THR A 719 4.38 21.13 39.28
CA THR A 719 3.45 20.04 39.59
C THR A 719 3.89 18.70 38.98
N LEU A 720 4.35 18.70 37.72
CA LEU A 720 4.83 17.50 37.03
C LEU A 720 6.17 16.97 37.57
N SER A 721 7.01 17.84 38.14
CA SER A 721 8.31 17.47 38.71
C SER A 721 8.16 16.78 40.07
N GLU A 722 7.18 17.20 40.86
CA GLU A 722 6.82 16.59 42.15
C GLU A 722 6.04 15.28 41.97
N MET A 723 5.28 15.16 40.87
CA MET A 723 4.51 13.97 40.47
C MET A 723 5.30 12.65 40.58
N ARG A 724 4.71 11.59 41.15
CA ARG A 724 5.28 10.23 41.25
C ARG A 724 4.26 9.14 40.92
N ILE A 725 4.72 8.04 40.30
CA ILE A 725 3.86 6.88 40.06
C ILE A 725 3.81 6.03 41.34
N ARG A 726 2.64 5.89 41.96
CA ARG A 726 2.48 4.97 43.10
C ARG A 726 2.60 3.52 42.69
N PHE A 727 3.25 2.73 43.55
CA PHE A 727 3.15 1.27 43.54
C PHE A 727 1.98 0.85 44.45
N PRO A 728 0.98 0.07 43.99
CA PRO A 728 -0.13 -0.34 44.83
C PRO A 728 0.34 -1.24 46.00
N GLY A 729 0.05 -0.83 47.24
CA GLY A 729 0.40 -1.58 48.46
C GLY A 729 1.80 -1.35 49.02
N ARG A 730 2.52 -0.33 48.55
CA ARG A 730 3.84 0.09 49.08
C ARG A 730 3.89 1.61 49.33
N SER A 731 4.89 2.06 50.08
CA SER A 731 5.16 3.49 50.31
C SER A 731 5.69 4.20 49.05
N GLU A 732 5.82 5.52 49.11
CA GLU A 732 6.36 6.30 47.98
C GLU A 732 7.90 6.16 47.90
N GLU A 733 8.56 6.02 49.04
CA GLU A 733 9.99 5.68 49.20
C GLU A 733 10.30 4.26 48.74
N GLU A 734 9.48 3.26 49.11
CA GLU A 734 9.60 1.88 48.63
C GLU A 734 9.42 1.77 47.11
N ALA A 735 8.57 2.62 46.52
CA ALA A 735 8.34 2.67 45.07
C ALA A 735 9.55 3.28 44.33
N GLU A 736 10.21 4.29 44.90
CA GLU A 736 11.48 4.81 44.36
C GLU A 736 12.61 3.77 44.48
N MET A 737 12.77 3.12 45.64
CA MET A 737 13.75 2.04 45.81
C MET A 737 13.58 0.88 44.81
N ILE A 738 12.34 0.54 44.44
CA ILE A 738 12.04 -0.47 43.41
C ILE A 738 12.43 0.00 42.00
N LEU A 739 12.27 1.29 41.69
CA LEU A 739 12.70 1.84 40.41
C LEU A 739 14.23 1.85 40.32
N ASP A 740 14.92 2.25 41.39
CA ASP A 740 16.38 2.27 41.46
C ASP A 740 16.96 0.85 41.39
N GLU A 741 16.39 -0.14 42.10
CA GLU A 741 16.74 -1.57 41.98
C GLU A 741 16.74 -2.05 40.52
N ILE A 742 15.70 -1.68 39.75
CA ILE A 742 15.52 -2.06 38.35
C ILE A 742 16.50 -1.33 37.42
N LEU A 743 16.88 -0.10 37.75
CA LEU A 743 17.77 0.75 36.95
C LEU A 743 19.25 0.43 37.20
N ASP A 744 19.66 0.17 38.44
CA ASP A 744 21.00 -0.33 38.77
C ASP A 744 21.22 -1.72 38.15
N ASN A 745 20.22 -2.60 38.25
CA ASN A 745 20.24 -3.92 37.62
C ASN A 745 19.72 -3.91 36.18
N TRP A 746 19.76 -2.77 35.46
CA TRP A 746 19.13 -2.64 34.14
C TRP A 746 19.62 -3.66 33.11
N LYS A 747 20.88 -4.13 33.19
CA LYS A 747 21.37 -5.22 32.31
C LYS A 747 20.53 -6.51 32.41
N TYR A 748 20.02 -6.83 33.60
CA TYR A 748 19.19 -8.00 33.89
C TYR A 748 17.70 -7.74 33.61
N HIS A 749 17.20 -6.55 33.94
CA HIS A 749 15.79 -6.21 33.74
C HIS A 749 15.44 -5.85 32.30
N LYS A 750 16.34 -5.20 31.54
CA LYS A 750 16.13 -4.77 30.14
C LYS A 750 15.51 -5.86 29.24
N PRO A 751 16.03 -7.10 29.13
CA PRO A 751 15.39 -8.13 28.29
C PRO A 751 14.00 -8.56 28.80
N LYS A 752 13.77 -8.55 30.12
CA LYS A 752 12.48 -8.91 30.71
C LYS A 752 11.41 -7.83 30.49
N VAL A 753 11.77 -6.55 30.69
CA VAL A 753 10.91 -5.40 30.41
C VAL A 753 10.64 -5.29 28.91
N ALA A 754 11.62 -5.54 28.04
CA ALA A 754 11.43 -5.63 26.59
C ALA A 754 10.41 -6.72 26.21
N SER A 755 10.58 -7.94 26.75
CA SER A 755 9.64 -9.05 26.54
C SER A 755 8.23 -8.71 27.03
N TYR A 756 8.11 -8.10 28.21
CA TYR A 756 6.82 -7.66 28.75
C TYR A 756 6.15 -6.63 27.83
N TRP A 757 6.84 -5.53 27.55
CA TRP A 757 6.29 -4.39 26.82
C TRP A 757 6.04 -4.65 25.33
N LEU A 758 6.99 -5.27 24.62
CA LEU A 758 6.94 -5.43 23.16
C LEU A 758 6.38 -6.78 22.68
N VAL A 759 6.26 -7.77 23.57
CA VAL A 759 5.83 -9.14 23.20
C VAL A 759 4.61 -9.62 23.98
N LYS A 760 4.50 -9.34 25.28
CA LYS A 760 3.37 -9.80 26.12
C LYS A 760 2.19 -8.82 26.17
N LEU A 761 2.43 -7.52 26.02
CA LEU A 761 1.38 -6.52 25.92
C LEU A 761 1.04 -6.21 24.46
N ASP A 762 -0.21 -6.45 24.07
CA ASP A 762 -0.76 -5.96 22.81
C ASP A 762 -0.95 -4.42 22.84
N SER A 763 -1.22 -3.81 21.68
CA SER A 763 -1.39 -2.36 21.53
C SER A 763 -2.52 -1.75 22.37
N THR A 764 -3.51 -2.54 22.80
CA THR A 764 -4.58 -2.07 23.69
C THR A 764 -4.10 -2.07 25.14
N LYS A 765 -3.38 -3.10 25.57
CA LYS A 765 -2.74 -3.13 26.89
C LYS A 765 -1.62 -2.09 27.03
N GLN A 766 -0.78 -1.94 26.01
CA GLN A 766 0.25 -0.87 25.94
C GLN A 766 -0.38 0.52 26.08
N ARG A 767 -1.49 0.77 25.38
CA ARG A 767 -2.23 2.04 25.49
C ARG A 767 -2.74 2.28 26.90
N LYS A 768 -3.33 1.27 27.55
CA LYS A 768 -3.82 1.37 28.94
C LYS A 768 -2.72 1.77 29.95
N VAL A 769 -1.48 1.29 29.79
CA VAL A 769 -0.35 1.72 30.64
C VAL A 769 -0.06 3.21 30.46
N VAL A 770 0.00 3.69 29.20
CA VAL A 770 0.23 5.11 28.90
C VAL A 770 -0.97 5.99 29.31
N ASP A 771 -2.19 5.43 29.28
CA ASP A 771 -3.42 6.12 29.68
C ASP A 771 -3.46 6.43 31.19
N ILE A 772 -2.75 5.69 32.04
CA ILE A 772 -2.57 6.03 33.47
C ILE A 772 -1.94 7.42 33.59
N VAL A 773 -0.85 7.67 32.85
CA VAL A 773 -0.18 8.99 32.85
C VAL A 773 -1.07 10.04 32.17
N ARG A 774 -1.63 9.75 30.99
CA ARG A 774 -2.52 10.67 30.24
C ARG A 774 -3.70 11.16 31.05
N THR A 775 -4.33 10.28 31.83
CA THR A 775 -5.51 10.61 32.65
C THR A 775 -5.12 11.55 33.79
N ASN A 776 -4.03 11.25 34.51
CA ASN A 776 -3.54 12.11 35.58
C ASN A 776 -3.07 13.48 35.05
N LEU A 777 -2.44 13.55 33.86
CA LEU A 777 -2.10 14.84 33.23
C LEU A 777 -3.35 15.68 32.90
N ARG A 778 -4.45 15.04 32.49
CA ARG A 778 -5.71 15.76 32.22
C ARG A 778 -6.20 16.46 33.48
N SER A 779 -6.20 15.76 34.62
CA SER A 779 -6.56 16.30 35.94
C SER A 779 -5.60 17.41 36.42
N VAL A 780 -4.29 17.28 36.16
CA VAL A 780 -3.30 18.33 36.47
C VAL A 780 -3.59 19.61 35.69
N LEU A 781 -3.79 19.51 34.38
CA LEU A 781 -4.08 20.67 33.54
C LEU A 781 -5.43 21.31 33.90
N GLN A 782 -6.48 20.52 34.12
CA GLN A 782 -7.79 21.03 34.57
C GLN A 782 -7.69 21.82 35.88
N ARG A 783 -6.81 21.41 36.79
CA ARG A 783 -6.60 22.10 38.08
C ARG A 783 -5.72 23.34 37.99
N VAL A 784 -4.58 23.27 37.28
CA VAL A 784 -3.63 24.39 37.15
C VAL A 784 -4.20 25.47 36.24
N TRP A 785 -4.65 25.11 35.04
CA TRP A 785 -5.15 26.06 34.05
C TRP A 785 -6.60 26.51 34.33
N ARG A 786 -7.32 25.81 35.23
CA ARG A 786 -8.73 26.03 35.58
C ARG A 786 -9.71 25.91 34.40
N GLU A 787 -9.30 25.27 33.31
CA GLU A 787 -10.15 24.99 32.14
C GLU A 787 -10.76 23.59 32.23
N PRO A 788 -12.09 23.42 32.08
CA PRO A 788 -12.71 22.11 32.05
C PRO A 788 -12.36 21.34 30.75
N ASP A 789 -12.32 22.03 29.62
CA ASP A 789 -11.85 21.48 28.35
C ASP A 789 -10.37 21.80 28.09
N VAL A 790 -9.51 20.86 28.48
CA VAL A 790 -8.07 20.94 28.22
C VAL A 790 -7.67 20.57 26.79
N GLU A 791 -8.61 20.17 25.91
CA GLU A 791 -8.29 19.87 24.50
C GLU A 791 -8.06 21.15 23.68
N SER A 792 -8.63 22.26 24.13
CA SER A 792 -8.28 23.62 23.71
C SER A 792 -6.79 23.96 23.90
N LEU A 793 -6.17 23.51 25.01
CA LEU A 793 -4.84 23.97 25.44
C LEU A 793 -3.70 23.52 24.51
N HIS A 794 -2.77 24.42 24.18
CA HIS A 794 -1.60 24.10 23.37
C HIS A 794 -0.72 23.01 24.04
N LEU A 795 -0.48 23.16 25.35
CA LEU A 795 0.33 22.22 26.13
C LEU A 795 -0.23 20.78 26.12
N TYR A 796 -1.56 20.60 26.15
CA TYR A 796 -2.17 19.26 26.03
C TYR A 796 -2.07 18.70 24.61
N ARG A 797 -2.14 19.56 23.58
CA ARG A 797 -1.89 19.17 22.18
C ARG A 797 -0.45 18.69 21.99
N LEU A 798 0.54 19.30 22.65
CA LEU A 798 1.93 18.81 22.69
C LEU A 798 2.03 17.44 23.40
N PHE A 799 1.41 17.28 24.57
CA PHE A 799 1.41 16.00 25.30
C PHE A 799 0.75 14.86 24.49
N ASN A 800 -0.33 15.13 23.76
CA ASN A 800 -0.96 14.12 22.92
C ASN A 800 -0.10 13.71 21.71
N ARG A 801 0.66 14.63 21.11
CA ARG A 801 1.69 14.27 20.11
C ARG A 801 2.74 13.32 20.71
N ILE A 802 3.18 13.58 21.94
CA ILE A 802 4.13 12.72 22.66
C ILE A 802 3.54 11.34 22.93
N PHE A 803 2.35 11.24 23.50
CA PHE A 803 1.73 9.94 23.78
C PHE A 803 1.56 9.09 22.51
N ASN A 804 1.19 9.71 21.39
CA ASN A 804 1.09 9.03 20.09
C ASN A 804 2.48 8.62 19.56
N ARG A 805 3.53 9.42 19.81
CA ARG A 805 4.93 9.08 19.47
C ARG A 805 5.51 7.98 20.36
N LEU A 806 5.11 7.89 21.63
CA LEU A 806 5.52 6.84 22.57
C LEU A 806 4.84 5.49 22.25
N LEU A 807 3.58 5.51 21.82
CA LEU A 807 2.85 4.31 21.37
C LEU A 807 3.18 3.89 19.93
N TRP A 808 3.96 4.68 19.19
CA TRP A 808 4.35 4.42 17.80
C TRP A 808 5.04 3.06 17.61
N SER A 809 4.71 2.38 16.51
CA SER A 809 5.20 1.04 16.15
C SER A 809 5.03 0.03 17.30
N HIS A 810 3.79 -0.15 17.79
CA HIS A 810 3.45 -1.04 18.90
C HIS A 810 4.34 -0.82 20.15
N GLY A 811 4.38 0.41 20.64
CA GLY A 811 5.11 0.78 21.85
C GLY A 811 6.63 0.91 21.68
N GLN A 812 7.19 0.63 20.51
CA GLN A 812 8.63 0.81 20.22
C GLN A 812 9.09 2.25 20.51
N GLY A 813 8.23 3.26 20.34
CA GLY A 813 8.51 4.64 20.68
C GLY A 813 8.95 4.85 22.14
N LEU A 814 8.18 4.32 23.10
CA LEU A 814 8.51 4.36 24.53
C LEU A 814 9.73 3.50 24.84
N TRP A 815 9.86 2.33 24.21
CA TRP A 815 11.03 1.46 24.42
C TRP A 815 12.35 2.14 24.00
N ASN A 816 12.34 2.87 22.89
CA ASN A 816 13.50 3.63 22.43
C ASN A 816 13.95 4.68 23.48
N CYS A 817 13.05 5.18 24.34
CA CYS A 817 13.36 6.14 25.41
C CYS A 817 14.07 5.51 26.65
N PHE A 818 14.29 4.20 26.66
CA PHE A 818 15.18 3.49 27.60
C PHE A 818 16.58 3.21 27.02
N SER A 819 16.83 3.61 25.77
CA SER A 819 18.17 3.62 25.18
C SER A 819 18.70 5.05 25.24
N ASN A 820 19.97 5.26 25.61
CA ASN A 820 20.58 6.60 25.70
C ASN A 820 20.80 7.28 24.33
N SER A 821 20.12 6.81 23.30
CA SER A 821 19.92 7.44 22.00
C SER A 821 18.95 8.63 22.14
N GLY A 822 19.46 9.75 22.67
CA GLY A 822 18.68 10.98 22.85
C GLY A 822 18.02 11.51 21.56
N SER A 823 17.05 12.41 21.71
CA SER A 823 16.28 13.10 20.64
C SER A 823 15.26 12.31 19.79
N SER A 824 15.11 10.99 19.97
CA SER A 824 14.17 10.16 19.17
C SER A 824 12.70 10.64 19.18
N TRP A 825 12.22 11.23 20.28
CA TRP A 825 10.89 11.85 20.38
C TRP A 825 10.93 13.38 20.21
N GLU A 826 12.00 14.06 20.64
CA GLU A 826 12.17 15.52 20.49
C GLU A 826 12.23 15.94 19.01
N SER A 827 12.75 15.07 18.13
CA SER A 827 12.72 15.23 16.67
C SER A 827 11.30 15.34 16.08
N SER A 828 10.23 15.05 16.84
CA SER A 828 8.86 15.28 16.39
C SER A 828 8.46 16.76 16.34
N PHE A 829 9.16 17.64 17.09
CA PHE A 829 8.94 19.11 17.04
C PHE A 829 9.78 19.78 15.94
N GLY A 830 10.92 19.19 15.55
CA GLY A 830 11.78 19.69 14.47
C GLY A 830 11.19 19.60 13.05
N ARG A 831 9.89 19.26 12.92
CA ARG A 831 9.13 19.25 11.66
C ARG A 831 7.85 20.11 11.70
N SER A 832 7.54 20.74 12.83
CA SER A 832 6.39 21.64 12.98
C SER A 832 6.81 23.11 12.88
N SER A 833 5.96 23.94 12.29
CA SER A 833 6.14 25.41 12.26
C SER A 833 5.76 26.12 13.57
N GLU A 834 5.48 25.37 14.63
CA GLU A 834 5.16 25.88 15.96
C GLU A 834 6.44 25.96 16.80
N VAL A 835 6.75 27.14 17.34
CA VAL A 835 7.92 27.36 18.20
C VAL A 835 7.59 26.91 19.62
N VAL A 836 8.00 25.69 19.96
CA VAL A 836 7.87 25.14 21.33
C VAL A 836 8.88 25.83 22.26
N THR A 837 8.41 26.35 23.39
CA THR A 837 9.26 27.01 24.38
C THR A 837 10.10 26.02 25.20
N VAL A 838 11.14 26.52 25.86
CA VAL A 838 12.02 25.71 26.73
C VAL A 838 11.24 25.09 27.90
N GLN A 839 10.27 25.81 28.48
CA GLN A 839 9.44 25.32 29.58
C GLN A 839 8.47 24.22 29.13
N GLU A 840 7.83 24.38 27.96
CA GLU A 840 6.97 23.33 27.39
C GLU A 840 7.77 22.07 27.06
N LEU A 841 8.99 22.22 26.52
CA LEU A 841 9.89 21.09 26.27
C LEU A 841 10.33 20.40 27.58
N GLN A 842 10.50 21.13 28.68
CA GLN A 842 10.74 20.56 30.02
C GLN A 842 9.53 19.78 30.55
N CYS A 843 8.31 20.32 30.42
CA CYS A 843 7.07 19.58 30.72
C CYS A 843 7.00 18.28 29.91
N CYS A 844 7.26 18.38 28.61
CA CYS A 844 7.31 17.24 27.69
C CYS A 844 8.34 16.18 28.11
N ARG A 845 9.56 16.58 28.51
CA ARG A 845 10.59 15.68 29.05
C ARG A 845 10.10 14.93 30.29
N ARG A 846 9.43 15.62 31.22
CA ARG A 846 8.90 14.99 32.44
C ARG A 846 7.76 14.01 32.14
N VAL A 847 6.87 14.30 31.19
CA VAL A 847 5.82 13.38 30.72
C VAL A 847 6.42 12.08 30.16
N VAL A 848 7.49 12.16 29.36
CA VAL A 848 8.18 10.96 28.84
C VAL A 848 8.79 10.13 29.97
N GLN A 849 9.39 10.77 30.98
CA GLN A 849 9.94 10.04 32.13
C GLN A 849 8.83 9.36 32.95
N LEU A 850 7.72 10.06 33.25
CA LEU A 850 6.56 9.45 33.94
C LEU A 850 5.99 8.22 33.20
N CYS A 851 6.05 8.20 31.86
CA CYS A 851 5.66 7.02 31.08
C CYS A 851 6.65 5.85 31.22
N LYS A 852 7.95 6.13 31.38
CA LYS A 852 8.98 5.12 31.66
C LYS A 852 8.82 4.56 33.08
N ASP A 853 8.69 5.45 34.06
CA ASP A 853 8.47 5.12 35.47
C ASP A 853 7.23 4.21 35.63
N CYS A 854 6.13 4.57 34.96
CA CYS A 854 4.89 3.80 34.95
C CYS A 854 5.03 2.40 34.35
N LEU A 855 5.79 2.26 33.25
CA LEU A 855 6.07 0.94 32.67
C LEU A 855 6.87 0.04 33.62
N LEU A 856 7.88 0.59 34.32
CA LEU A 856 8.69 -0.18 35.27
C LEU A 856 7.88 -0.60 36.51
N VAL A 857 7.06 0.31 37.06
CA VAL A 857 6.15 0.00 38.17
C VAL A 857 5.15 -1.11 37.79
N VAL A 858 4.48 -0.99 36.63
CA VAL A 858 3.52 -1.99 36.16
C VAL A 858 4.20 -3.33 35.86
N TYR A 859 5.42 -3.31 35.30
CA TYR A 859 6.24 -4.50 35.10
C TYR A 859 6.55 -5.23 36.42
N LYS A 860 7.05 -4.52 37.45
CA LYS A 860 7.39 -5.12 38.75
C LYS A 860 6.13 -5.59 39.47
N PHE A 861 5.02 -4.83 39.45
CA PHE A 861 3.75 -5.26 40.03
C PHE A 861 3.29 -6.62 39.47
N VAL A 862 3.33 -6.79 38.14
CA VAL A 862 2.95 -8.04 37.45
C VAL A 862 4.02 -9.16 37.61
N GLN A 863 5.22 -8.84 38.09
CA GLN A 863 6.24 -9.82 38.50
C GLN A 863 5.98 -10.29 39.95
N ASP A 864 5.86 -9.36 40.89
CA ASP A 864 5.66 -9.63 42.32
C ASP A 864 4.35 -10.41 42.56
N SER A 865 3.25 -10.02 41.89
CA SER A 865 1.94 -10.68 42.04
C SER A 865 1.89 -12.11 41.49
N ARG A 866 2.94 -12.59 40.80
CA ARG A 866 3.09 -14.00 40.37
C ARG A 866 3.81 -14.87 41.40
N GLY A 867 4.46 -14.28 42.40
CA GLY A 867 5.21 -15.01 43.43
C GLY A 867 4.35 -15.60 44.56
N SER A 868 3.10 -15.15 44.71
CA SER A 868 2.26 -15.42 45.89
C SER A 868 1.21 -16.52 45.71
N LEU A 869 1.21 -17.26 44.60
CA LEU A 869 0.17 -18.25 44.26
C LEU A 869 0.70 -19.69 44.29
N THR A 870 0.85 -20.24 45.50
CA THR A 870 1.02 -21.68 45.74
C THR A 870 -0.35 -22.35 45.83
N GLY A 871 -1.00 -22.64 44.69
CA GLY A 871 -2.31 -23.29 44.68
C GLY A 871 -2.86 -23.57 43.28
N LEU A 872 -3.16 -24.85 43.04
CA LEU A 872 -3.75 -25.47 41.84
C LEU A 872 -4.84 -24.65 41.10
N SER A 873 -4.62 -24.35 39.80
CA SER A 873 -5.67 -24.40 38.76
C SER A 873 -5.07 -24.37 37.33
N PRO A 874 -5.53 -25.20 36.38
CA PRO A 874 -5.01 -25.26 35.01
C PRO A 874 -5.82 -24.45 33.97
N GLU A 875 -6.21 -23.20 34.28
CA GLU A 875 -6.88 -22.30 33.33
C GLU A 875 -5.98 -21.11 32.96
N TRP A 876 -5.69 -20.91 31.67
CA TRP A 876 -4.71 -19.91 31.19
C TRP A 876 -5.32 -18.78 30.32
N ASP A 877 -6.64 -18.76 30.11
CA ASP A 877 -7.32 -17.81 29.21
C ASP A 877 -8.03 -16.63 29.91
N ASP A 878 -8.04 -16.55 31.25
CA ASP A 878 -8.67 -15.42 31.94
C ASP A 878 -7.84 -14.12 31.83
N THR A 879 -8.16 -13.36 30.79
CA THR A 879 -7.52 -12.08 30.46
C THR A 879 -7.68 -10.97 31.51
N ARG A 880 -8.45 -11.17 32.59
CA ARG A 880 -8.69 -10.17 33.65
C ARG A 880 -7.44 -9.82 34.47
N TYR A 881 -6.43 -10.69 34.53
CA TYR A 881 -5.29 -10.57 35.47
C TYR A 881 -4.01 -9.90 34.90
N LEU A 882 -4.02 -9.39 33.66
CA LEU A 882 -2.81 -8.83 33.01
C LEU A 882 -2.61 -7.32 33.18
N LEU A 883 -3.59 -6.60 33.74
CA LEU A 883 -3.49 -5.18 34.10
C LEU A 883 -4.28 -4.95 35.39
N PRO A 884 -3.72 -4.29 36.42
CA PRO A 884 -4.49 -3.93 37.61
C PRO A 884 -5.52 -2.84 37.31
N VAL A 885 -6.48 -2.65 38.22
CA VAL A 885 -7.54 -1.66 38.02
C VAL A 885 -6.91 -0.26 37.99
N THR A 886 -7.24 0.57 37.00
CA THR A 886 -6.57 1.87 36.79
C THR A 886 -6.74 2.85 37.95
N SER A 887 -7.72 2.63 38.83
CA SER A 887 -7.93 3.35 40.09
C SER A 887 -6.95 2.97 41.21
N GLN A 888 -6.07 1.97 41.02
CA GLN A 888 -5.05 1.59 42.01
C GLN A 888 -3.75 2.41 41.84
N PHE A 889 -3.48 2.91 40.63
CA PHE A 889 -2.32 3.76 40.31
C PHE A 889 -2.65 5.26 40.47
N ILE A 890 -3.16 5.64 41.65
CA ILE A 890 -3.42 7.05 41.99
C ILE A 890 -2.09 7.76 42.24
N ILE A 891 -1.81 8.77 41.44
CA ILE A 891 -0.67 9.67 41.67
C ILE A 891 -1.06 10.63 42.80
N LYS A 892 -0.31 10.61 43.90
CA LYS A 892 -0.55 11.52 45.04
C LYS A 892 -0.06 12.91 44.69
N TRP A 893 -0.73 13.92 45.24
CA TRP A 893 -0.29 15.32 45.18
C TRP A 893 0.70 15.59 46.33
N PRO A 894 1.73 16.42 46.13
CA PRO A 894 2.62 16.86 47.20
C PRO A 894 1.81 17.62 48.26
N SER A 895 1.95 17.20 49.52
CA SER A 895 1.21 17.79 50.65
C SER A 895 2.03 18.85 51.38
N ALA A 896 2.41 19.91 50.67
CA ALA A 896 3.06 21.11 51.21
C ALA A 896 2.74 22.37 50.36
N SER A 897 3.10 23.55 50.88
CA SER A 897 3.27 24.83 50.17
C SER A 897 2.10 25.54 49.46
N PHE A 898 0.83 25.35 49.86
CA PHE A 898 -0.18 26.41 49.72
C PHE A 898 -0.90 26.70 51.04
N GLY A 899 -0.44 27.75 51.74
CA GLY A 899 -1.02 28.21 53.00
C GLY A 899 -2.36 28.90 52.81
N ARG A 900 -3.24 28.81 53.83
CA ARG A 900 -4.48 29.59 53.87
C ARG A 900 -4.16 31.08 54.06
N VAL A 901 -4.75 31.92 53.23
CA VAL A 901 -5.21 33.25 53.68
C VAL A 901 -6.69 33.11 54.00
N SER A 902 -7.09 33.53 55.20
CA SER A 902 -8.44 33.33 55.72
C SER A 902 -9.36 34.52 55.43
N SER A 903 -10.62 34.24 55.07
CA SER A 903 -11.75 35.13 55.29
C SER A 903 -12.84 34.36 56.05
N ALA A 904 -13.47 34.98 57.05
CA ALA A 904 -14.24 34.28 58.08
C ALA A 904 -15.71 34.00 57.71
N GLY A 905 -16.31 33.00 58.36
CA GLY A 905 -17.74 32.67 58.26
C GLY A 905 -18.08 31.34 58.96
N PRO A 906 -18.72 31.33 60.15
CA PRO A 906 -18.93 30.11 60.93
C PRO A 906 -20.38 29.56 60.91
N ARG A 907 -20.53 28.25 60.72
CA ARG A 907 -21.63 27.30 61.11
C ARG A 907 -21.58 26.08 60.17
N SER A 908 -21.87 24.85 60.56
CA SER A 908 -22.05 24.23 61.90
C SER A 908 -21.80 22.72 61.78
N ARG A 909 -21.47 22.05 62.90
CA ARG A 909 -21.25 20.58 62.94
C ARG A 909 -22.54 19.79 62.64
N ASN A 910 -22.42 18.61 62.05
CA ASN A 910 -22.62 17.36 62.80
C ASN A 910 -22.07 16.11 62.07
N LEU A 911 -21.74 15.10 62.87
CA LEU A 911 -21.31 13.76 62.46
C LEU A 911 -22.52 12.82 62.46
N PHE A 912 -22.46 11.71 61.72
CA PHE A 912 -22.76 10.39 62.28
C PHE A 912 -22.12 9.26 61.44
N THR A 913 -22.20 8.03 61.91
CA THR A 913 -21.28 6.92 61.62
C THR A 913 -21.84 5.84 60.69
N ALA A 914 -20.95 4.96 60.23
CA ALA A 914 -21.26 3.88 59.29
C ALA A 914 -22.05 2.71 59.90
N ARG A 915 -22.63 1.89 59.02
CA ARG A 915 -22.95 0.48 59.29
C ARG A 915 -22.63 -0.39 58.07
N MET A 916 -22.08 -1.58 58.32
CA MET A 916 -22.09 -2.69 57.36
C MET A 916 -23.49 -3.31 57.30
N GLY A 917 -23.81 -3.98 56.20
CA GLY A 917 -24.98 -4.84 56.05
C GLY A 917 -24.83 -5.70 54.79
N GLN A 918 -24.84 -7.02 54.96
CA GLN A 918 -24.58 -8.02 53.91
C GLN A 918 -25.59 -7.93 52.76
N PHE A 919 -25.12 -8.05 51.51
CA PHE A 919 -25.22 -9.29 50.72
C PHE A 919 -24.19 -9.30 49.58
#